data_AF-H8YYB2-F1
#
_entry.id   AF-H8YYB2-F1
#
_cell.length_a   1.000
_cell.length_b   1.000
_cell.length_c   1.000
_cell.angle_alpha   90.00
_cell.angle_beta   90.00
_cell.angle_gamma   90.00
#
_symmetry.space_group_name_H-M   'P 1'
#
loop_
_entity.id
_entity.type
_entity.pdbx_description
1 polymer ?
#
loop_
_entity_poly.entity_id
_entity_poly.type
_entity_poly.pdbx_seq_one_letter_code
_entity_poly.pdbx_strand_id
1 'polypeptide(L)'
;MSSIKALKQFDRSQLWRLFVDGRFHKKYGGWVGYEAGERGSVRAWLSAFAYMLDHFDLSSGLKGTYLRELHKRAMLGVQTTNIKSSPGDIRYLNSGIPFFASSTTYEHLVEVFAMRRGDGTAMFNNRRFAKPADELSLDDVWAALLKEGRLNYRNWYPNLDLRQQEAINGRHSLQEFYSAKHSVQMLMVAKMEEILARYNRDIRRARNDEEKLATIALVPRELELLHPFPDGNSRTFSCVTLTHLLLWHGFSPTLLENPNLDNEVSHAQWVGEVKKGMARFKALSANPDMRVFDFSIQDMASGDRKRFLEMASEVNRCLDNHREIYLTPERLADFTSGRWLMDSCDPNLRFTGVGTYGTHRPGNLYFALALGDWRTDKKDPRCELAAILSKGMRALVIDDMRYATGWPVPVLLVDDITAAFKNCAIQVRQQKNPTTVLVTGTEGKTGAKVQFHHLLSKQVQTHAVLNSANTEVPVLRSLIELSEEDKVEINEVSVGSDEALRVERARMVNPDLCFITNVGPNHMDMHKTLDNIFIAKSSVVEGLRDGGKCIVNADIHHFPKLIAQIDRRRPGTPILTYGTSELNNGVLLTQTFVPERFGWNVRARINGEELSYFLPLFQQHAPLGSVGILLAIQYLGHDIQRAARDYAGLIPFETMGRILEFPKRSGKVLFYDQSRRGAIKGMRSAFADMKNFRIDGRIVALVGGISTKKDSDWTREAHTELAQLINDSRIARLYTTGNYMDYVTERLKDPSIFVRHCDDLDALAQNLFNEVRGGDLLFIIGNAYLYLGRVSERLLALKDESRFDPAIVDQSLSQETFEFYQGLVTQAEVDRGLSLEQALYQTGLPEHSFAAFQALYPTFEQACGFMLFDFFAQIDKALTNQWSLVNVNEAMKTGGFESYVYSKDYCSRWFANFTKQSNLKKKQLFGSFYDYGNEAYLLHIEVATTNLHLGFVSWRQNDENEEAGRTLVRMTAAERSSAAQRFTALTDLTFRFLPRDWGLGWISYDCGAWIDPINTKNFCRLRDPLNNDFYTQTLEPLLKKLVATVANKPSS
;
A
#
# COMPACT_ATOMS: atom_id res chain seq x y z
N MET A 1 -18.49 4.88 27.06
CA MET A 1 -18.16 5.09 25.63
C MET A 1 -16.78 4.50 25.39
N SER A 2 -16.54 3.82 24.26
CA SER A 2 -15.16 3.48 23.86
C SER A 2 -14.32 4.76 23.87
N SER A 3 -13.16 4.73 24.50
CA SER A 3 -12.32 5.92 24.72
C SER A 3 -11.76 6.49 23.41
N ILE A 4 -11.61 5.67 22.36
CA ILE A 4 -11.29 6.12 21.00
C ILE A 4 -12.42 6.96 20.41
N LYS A 5 -13.68 6.70 20.76
CA LYS A 5 -14.82 7.53 20.34
C LYS A 5 -14.64 8.98 20.78
N ALA A 6 -14.10 9.20 21.98
CA ALA A 6 -13.82 10.55 22.48
C ALA A 6 -12.77 11.27 21.62
N LEU A 7 -11.76 10.55 21.11
CA LEU A 7 -10.79 11.09 20.15
C LEU A 7 -11.41 11.38 18.78
N LYS A 8 -12.29 10.50 18.27
CA LYS A 8 -13.00 10.71 16.99
C LYS A 8 -13.86 11.97 17.00
N GLN A 9 -14.47 12.28 18.15
CA GLN A 9 -15.35 13.43 18.35
C GLN A 9 -14.59 14.71 18.70
N PHE A 10 -13.33 14.61 19.12
CA PHE A 10 -12.50 15.76 19.45
C PHE A 10 -12.11 16.54 18.18
N ASP A 11 -12.01 17.86 18.29
CA ASP A 11 -11.54 18.71 17.19
C ASP A 11 -10.12 18.30 16.78
N ARG A 12 -10.01 17.68 15.60
CA ARG A 12 -8.78 17.12 15.07
C ARG A 12 -7.69 18.17 14.87
N SER A 13 -8.07 19.44 14.68
CA SER A 13 -7.09 20.54 14.56
C SER A 13 -6.39 20.87 15.88
N GLN A 14 -6.87 20.33 17.00
CA GLN A 14 -6.37 20.57 18.35
C GLN A 14 -5.65 19.37 18.97
N LEU A 15 -5.47 18.26 18.23
CA LEU A 15 -4.80 17.06 18.75
C LEU A 15 -3.37 17.33 19.26
N TRP A 16 -2.68 18.33 18.71
CA TRP A 16 -1.34 18.74 19.19
C TRP A 16 -1.30 19.10 20.68
N ARG A 17 -2.44 19.48 21.28
CA ARG A 17 -2.52 19.82 22.71
C ARG A 17 -2.28 18.62 23.63
N LEU A 18 -2.37 17.39 23.13
CA LEU A 18 -2.00 16.17 23.85
C LEU A 18 -0.47 15.99 23.97
N PHE A 19 0.31 16.84 23.30
CA PHE A 19 1.76 16.77 23.27
C PHE A 19 2.43 18.06 23.73
N VAL A 20 2.00 19.21 23.20
CA VAL A 20 2.63 20.51 23.51
C VAL A 20 2.33 20.87 24.96
N ASP A 21 3.38 21.22 25.71
CA ASP A 21 3.31 21.70 27.09
C ASP A 21 2.33 22.88 27.20
N GLY A 22 1.32 22.73 28.06
CA GLY A 22 0.28 23.72 28.30
C GLY A 22 0.82 25.12 28.61
N ARG A 23 1.90 25.19 29.41
CA ARG A 23 2.56 26.47 29.76
C ARG A 23 3.08 27.23 28.54
N PHE A 24 3.27 26.52 27.43
CA PHE A 24 3.81 27.10 26.21
C PHE A 24 2.82 27.23 25.06
N HIS A 25 1.54 26.84 25.22
CA HIS A 25 0.53 26.97 24.16
C HIS A 25 0.47 28.39 23.61
N LYS A 26 0.35 29.40 24.49
CA LYS A 26 0.35 30.81 24.06
C LYS A 26 1.74 31.32 23.67
N LYS A 27 2.78 30.96 24.44
CA LYS A 27 4.16 31.40 24.22
C LYS A 27 4.67 31.07 22.82
N TYR A 28 4.29 29.90 22.29
CA TYR A 28 4.74 29.40 20.99
C TYR A 28 3.69 29.53 19.87
N GLY A 29 2.54 30.18 20.12
CA GLY A 29 1.48 30.28 19.12
C GLY A 29 0.89 28.91 18.72
N GLY A 30 0.74 28.00 19.68
CA GLY A 30 0.33 26.62 19.47
C GLY A 30 1.51 25.71 19.09
N TRP A 31 1.26 24.76 18.19
CA TRP A 31 2.26 23.77 17.78
C TRP A 31 3.41 24.35 16.94
N VAL A 32 3.20 25.50 16.27
CA VAL A 32 4.15 26.08 15.32
C VAL A 32 5.47 26.47 15.98
N GLY A 33 5.41 27.21 17.10
CA GLY A 33 6.62 27.61 17.80
C GLY A 33 7.31 26.44 18.52
N TYR A 34 6.55 25.41 18.93
CA TYR A 34 7.13 24.18 19.47
C TYR A 34 7.95 23.45 18.39
N GLU A 35 7.37 23.26 17.19
CA GLU A 35 8.07 22.69 16.03
C GLU A 35 9.25 23.57 15.57
N ALA A 36 9.18 24.89 15.72
CA ALA A 36 10.30 25.77 15.42
C ALA A 36 11.47 25.62 16.41
N GLY A 37 11.15 25.41 17.70
CA GLY A 37 12.14 25.21 18.77
C GLY A 37 12.80 23.84 18.75
N GLU A 38 12.04 22.79 18.40
CA GLU A 38 12.53 21.41 18.28
C GLU A 38 12.01 20.80 16.96
N ARG A 39 12.71 21.08 15.87
CA ARG A 39 12.28 20.70 14.50
C ARG A 39 12.09 19.19 14.38
N GLY A 40 10.95 18.79 13.81
CA GLY A 40 10.54 17.40 13.61
C GLY A 40 9.77 16.79 14.79
N SER A 41 9.69 17.45 15.95
CA SER A 41 9.08 16.89 17.17
C SER A 41 7.59 16.62 17.04
N VAL A 42 6.81 17.53 16.45
CA VAL A 42 5.36 17.35 16.26
C VAL A 42 5.09 16.20 15.31
N ARG A 43 5.87 16.11 14.23
CA ARG A 43 5.74 15.02 13.24
C ARG A 43 6.10 13.66 13.85
N ALA A 44 7.15 13.59 14.65
CA ALA A 44 7.55 12.38 15.33
C ALA A 44 6.52 11.94 16.40
N TRP A 45 5.94 12.89 17.14
CA TRP A 45 4.83 12.59 18.05
C TRP A 45 3.60 12.06 17.31
N LEU A 46 3.17 12.69 16.21
CA LEU A 46 2.05 12.21 15.39
C LEU A 46 2.30 10.79 14.86
N SER A 47 3.53 10.48 14.45
CA SER A 47 3.94 9.13 14.04
C SER A 47 3.82 8.11 15.17
N ALA A 48 4.27 8.45 16.38
CA ALA A 48 4.12 7.60 17.56
C ALA A 48 2.65 7.43 17.97
N PHE A 49 1.85 8.49 17.86
CA PHE A 49 0.42 8.45 18.18
C PHE A 49 -0.37 7.58 17.20
N ALA A 50 -0.06 7.65 15.90
CA ALA A 50 -0.61 6.75 14.89
C ALA A 50 -0.22 5.29 15.17
N TYR A 51 1.06 5.04 15.49
CA TYR A 51 1.54 3.71 15.86
C TYR A 51 0.81 3.15 17.11
N MET A 52 0.52 4.01 18.09
CA MET A 52 -0.29 3.67 19.25
C MET A 52 -1.71 3.27 18.88
N LEU A 53 -2.37 4.00 17.98
CA LEU A 53 -3.72 3.63 17.51
C LEU A 53 -3.73 2.30 16.76
N ASP A 54 -2.71 2.02 15.94
CA ASP A 54 -2.57 0.73 15.25
C ASP A 54 -2.30 -0.44 16.23
N HIS A 55 -1.72 -0.15 17.39
CA HIS A 55 -1.36 -1.14 18.43
C HIS A 55 -2.15 -0.89 19.72
N PHE A 56 -3.40 -0.46 19.60
CA PHE A 56 -4.21 0.00 20.74
C PHE A 56 -4.54 -1.11 21.77
N ASP A 57 -4.39 -2.39 21.40
CA ASP A 57 -4.73 -3.49 22.30
C ASP A 57 -3.61 -3.83 23.28
N LEU A 58 -3.94 -3.68 24.56
CA LEU A 58 -3.07 -3.97 25.70
C LEU A 58 -3.56 -5.16 26.53
N SER A 59 -4.46 -6.00 26.02
CA SER A 59 -4.97 -7.20 26.71
C SER A 59 -3.87 -8.20 27.09
N SER A 60 -2.79 -8.28 26.30
CA SER A 60 -1.60 -9.08 26.62
C SER A 60 -0.60 -8.38 27.57
N GLY A 61 -0.96 -7.20 28.08
CA GLY A 61 -0.10 -6.34 28.90
C GLY A 61 0.79 -5.39 28.08
N LEU A 62 1.29 -4.36 28.75
CA LEU A 62 2.30 -3.42 28.23
C LEU A 62 3.68 -4.09 28.21
N LYS A 63 4.42 -3.94 27.11
CA LYS A 63 5.71 -4.62 26.86
C LYS A 63 6.82 -3.62 26.58
N GLY A 64 8.06 -3.90 27.00
CA GLY A 64 9.19 -3.00 26.76
C GLY A 64 9.56 -2.91 25.27
N THR A 65 9.34 -3.97 24.49
CA THR A 65 9.50 -3.95 23.03
C THR A 65 8.58 -2.94 22.35
N TYR A 66 7.33 -2.83 22.81
CA TYR A 66 6.38 -1.82 22.33
C TYR A 66 6.86 -0.40 22.66
N LEU A 67 7.30 -0.15 23.90
CA LEU A 67 7.80 1.17 24.31
C LEU A 67 9.07 1.59 23.55
N ARG A 68 9.95 0.65 23.20
CA ARG A 68 11.15 0.92 22.38
C ARG A 68 10.79 1.32 20.96
N GLU A 69 9.86 0.62 20.31
CA GLU A 69 9.40 0.99 18.96
C GLU A 69 8.61 2.31 19.00
N LEU A 70 7.79 2.52 20.03
CA LEU A 70 7.08 3.77 20.24
C LEU A 70 8.05 4.95 20.38
N HIS A 71 9.11 4.79 21.19
CA HIS A 71 10.16 5.79 21.34
C HIS A 71 10.88 6.07 20.03
N LYS A 72 11.22 5.01 19.26
CA LYS A 72 11.84 5.16 17.94
C LYS A 72 10.99 6.05 17.03
N ARG A 73 9.66 5.85 17.00
CA ARG A 73 8.73 6.69 16.23
C ARG A 73 8.67 8.11 16.78
N ALA A 74 8.66 8.26 18.10
CA ALA A 74 8.59 9.55 18.80
C ALA A 74 9.85 10.42 18.60
N MET A 75 10.98 9.84 18.16
CA MET A 75 12.24 10.55 17.93
C MET A 75 12.69 10.57 16.47
N LEU A 76 12.01 9.85 15.56
CA LEU A 76 12.43 9.74 14.17
C LEU A 76 12.32 11.10 13.45
N GLY A 77 13.45 11.60 12.94
CA GLY A 77 13.50 12.85 12.18
C GLY A 77 13.52 14.12 13.05
N VAL A 78 13.62 13.98 14.37
CA VAL A 78 13.77 15.11 15.29
C VAL A 78 15.22 15.63 15.24
N GLN A 79 15.39 16.93 15.05
CA GLN A 79 16.70 17.57 15.07
C GLN A 79 17.09 17.91 16.51
N THR A 80 17.81 16.99 17.15
CA THR A 80 18.30 17.19 18.53
C THR A 80 19.79 17.55 18.54
N THR A 81 20.21 18.28 19.56
CA THR A 81 21.63 18.61 19.81
C THR A 81 22.38 17.48 20.53
N ASN A 82 21.68 16.42 20.94
CA ASN A 82 22.17 15.37 21.83
C ASN A 82 22.17 13.99 21.13
N ILE A 83 22.76 13.90 19.94
CA ILE A 83 22.85 12.66 19.13
C ILE A 83 23.88 11.71 19.75
N LYS A 84 23.56 11.12 20.91
CA LYS A 84 24.42 10.12 21.59
C LYS A 84 24.04 8.67 21.23
N SER A 85 22.85 8.42 20.66
CA SER A 85 22.41 7.12 20.15
C SER A 85 21.28 7.27 19.13
N SER A 86 20.94 6.18 18.42
CA SER A 86 19.83 6.17 17.47
C SER A 86 18.48 6.12 18.20
N PRO A 87 17.39 6.62 17.60
CA PRO A 87 16.03 6.44 18.13
C PRO A 87 15.72 4.98 18.47
N GLY A 88 15.31 4.72 19.71
CA GLY A 88 14.98 3.37 20.22
C GLY A 88 16.15 2.61 20.84
N ASP A 89 17.37 3.16 20.78
CA ASP A 89 18.52 2.64 21.50
C ASP A 89 18.40 2.95 23.00
N ILE A 90 18.54 1.90 23.80
CA ILE A 90 18.63 2.03 25.26
C ILE A 90 19.96 2.73 25.60
N ARG A 91 19.91 3.67 26.54
CA ARG A 91 21.09 4.38 27.00
C ARG A 91 22.10 3.43 27.63
N TYR A 92 23.38 3.78 27.51
CA TYR A 92 24.48 3.08 28.19
C TYR A 92 25.42 4.02 28.95
N LEU A 93 25.21 5.34 28.84
CA LEU A 93 25.97 6.36 29.56
C LEU A 93 25.20 6.82 30.81
N ASN A 94 25.96 7.12 31.86
CA ASN A 94 25.41 7.75 33.06
C ASN A 94 24.97 9.20 32.75
N SER A 95 23.88 9.64 33.35
CA SER A 95 23.33 10.99 33.22
C SER A 95 22.58 11.36 34.50
N GLY A 96 22.07 12.57 34.56
CA GLY A 96 21.13 12.96 35.60
C GLY A 96 20.05 13.86 35.05
N ILE A 97 18.96 13.97 35.81
CA ILE A 97 17.87 14.92 35.60
C ILE A 97 17.85 15.91 36.77
N PRO A 98 17.62 17.21 36.51
CA PRO A 98 17.57 18.19 37.57
C PRO A 98 16.26 18.08 38.37
N PHE A 99 16.38 17.98 39.69
CA PHE A 99 15.30 18.28 40.63
C PHE A 99 15.39 19.76 41.00
N PHE A 100 14.29 20.47 40.96
CA PHE A 100 14.22 21.92 41.18
C PHE A 100 13.47 22.23 42.47
N ALA A 101 14.00 23.14 43.29
CA ALA A 101 13.34 23.56 44.54
C ALA A 101 11.96 24.19 44.32
N SER A 102 11.69 24.73 43.13
CA SER A 102 10.41 25.35 42.78
C SER A 102 9.26 24.37 42.55
N SER A 103 9.55 23.10 42.32
CA SER A 103 8.55 22.11 41.91
C SER A 103 8.69 20.76 42.61
N THR A 104 9.92 20.37 42.97
CA THR A 104 10.16 19.13 43.71
C THR A 104 9.58 19.19 45.11
N THR A 105 8.76 18.21 45.46
CA THR A 105 8.10 18.12 46.79
C THR A 105 8.85 17.21 47.74
N TYR A 106 8.68 17.39 49.05
CA TYR A 106 9.31 16.54 50.05
C TYR A 106 8.81 15.10 49.93
N GLU A 107 7.50 14.92 49.71
CA GLU A 107 6.85 13.63 49.50
C GLU A 107 7.42 12.91 48.25
N HIS A 108 7.70 13.65 47.18
CA HIS A 108 8.38 13.09 46.01
C HIS A 108 9.75 12.51 46.38
N LEU A 109 10.57 13.24 47.15
CA LEU A 109 11.87 12.73 47.58
C LEU A 109 11.74 11.48 48.46
N VAL A 110 10.75 11.44 49.37
CA VAL A 110 10.49 10.24 50.19
C VAL A 110 10.23 9.03 49.31
N GLU A 111 9.38 9.18 48.29
CA GLU A 111 9.06 8.11 47.35
C GLU A 111 10.26 7.69 46.52
N VAL A 112 11.05 8.64 45.99
CA VAL A 112 12.27 8.32 45.21
C VAL A 112 13.33 7.65 46.06
N PHE A 113 13.52 8.07 47.32
CA PHE A 113 14.40 7.37 48.25
C PHE A 113 13.93 5.92 48.46
N ALA A 114 12.63 5.71 48.70
CA ALA A 114 12.07 4.37 48.85
C ALA A 114 12.28 3.49 47.60
N MET A 115 12.15 4.05 46.39
CA MET A 115 12.41 3.35 45.12
C MET A 115 13.88 2.93 44.96
N ARG A 116 14.82 3.68 45.55
CA ARG A 116 16.28 3.48 45.37
C ARG A 116 16.93 2.71 46.53
N ARG A 117 16.22 2.41 47.61
CA ARG A 117 16.73 1.63 48.75
C ARG A 117 17.15 0.22 48.32
N GLY A 118 18.31 -0.22 48.79
CA GLY A 118 18.82 -1.56 48.55
C GLY A 118 19.38 -1.81 47.15
N ASP A 119 19.38 -0.82 46.24
CA ASP A 119 19.94 -1.01 44.89
C ASP A 119 21.46 -0.77 44.81
N GLY A 120 22.06 -0.19 45.86
CA GLY A 120 23.50 0.01 45.99
C GLY A 120 24.12 1.05 45.05
N THR A 121 23.31 1.86 44.36
CA THR A 121 23.78 2.87 43.40
C THR A 121 23.60 4.29 43.92
N ALA A 122 24.49 5.21 43.55
CA ALA A 122 24.41 6.58 44.05
C ALA A 122 23.16 7.33 43.56
N MET A 123 22.55 8.15 44.43
CA MET A 123 21.33 8.90 44.11
C MET A 123 21.55 10.24 43.41
N PHE A 124 22.68 10.92 43.62
CA PHE A 124 22.91 12.26 43.08
C PHE A 124 24.29 12.40 42.44
N ASN A 125 24.38 13.21 41.38
CA ASN A 125 25.64 13.57 40.71
C ASN A 125 26.38 14.71 41.44
N ASN A 126 26.29 14.76 42.77
CA ASN A 126 26.91 15.77 43.64
C ASN A 126 27.95 15.08 44.53
N ARG A 127 29.17 15.64 44.65
CA ARG A 127 30.25 15.03 45.45
C ARG A 127 29.84 14.74 46.90
N ARG A 128 29.00 15.58 47.52
CA ARG A 128 28.50 15.40 48.89
C ARG A 128 27.47 14.26 49.00
N PHE A 129 26.66 14.07 47.97
CA PHE A 129 25.50 13.16 47.97
C PHE A 129 25.65 11.99 46.99
N ALA A 130 26.87 11.70 46.52
CA ALA A 130 27.19 10.57 45.65
C ALA A 130 27.23 9.23 46.41
N LYS A 131 26.18 8.94 47.17
CA LYS A 131 26.02 7.73 47.99
C LYS A 131 24.69 7.02 47.70
N PRO A 132 24.58 5.71 48.03
CA PRO A 132 23.30 4.99 47.99
C PRO A 132 22.24 5.63 48.88
N ALA A 133 20.96 5.38 48.58
CA ALA A 133 19.83 5.91 49.34
C ALA A 133 19.90 5.56 50.83
N ASP A 134 20.38 4.36 51.16
CA ASP A 134 20.49 3.83 52.53
C ASP A 134 21.52 4.58 53.40
N GLU A 135 22.41 5.38 52.77
CA GLU A 135 23.47 6.14 53.45
C GLU A 135 23.21 7.65 53.49
N LEU A 136 22.06 8.10 52.98
CA LEU A 136 21.72 9.51 52.85
C LEU A 136 20.64 9.92 53.87
N SER A 137 20.82 11.08 54.49
CA SER A 137 19.75 11.76 55.25
C SER A 137 18.87 12.53 54.27
N LEU A 138 17.58 12.19 54.26
CA LEU A 138 16.60 12.84 53.39
C LEU A 138 16.44 14.32 53.73
N ASP A 139 16.44 14.68 55.02
CA ASP A 139 16.32 16.06 55.47
C ASP A 139 17.54 16.91 55.04
N ASP A 140 18.74 16.34 55.07
CA ASP A 140 19.96 17.03 54.59
C ASP A 140 19.91 17.28 53.08
N VAL A 141 19.41 16.31 52.31
CA VAL A 141 19.23 16.44 50.86
C VAL A 141 18.16 17.48 50.55
N TRP A 142 17.05 17.48 51.28
CA TRP A 142 15.98 18.48 51.13
C TRP A 142 16.47 19.89 51.44
N ALA A 143 17.18 20.08 52.57
CA ALA A 143 17.78 21.36 52.92
C ALA A 143 18.78 21.84 51.87
N ALA A 144 19.58 20.93 51.31
CA ALA A 144 20.50 21.25 50.22
C ALA A 144 19.77 21.63 48.93
N LEU A 145 18.68 20.95 48.57
CA LEU A 145 17.86 21.29 47.40
C LEU A 145 17.29 22.71 47.51
N LEU A 146 16.70 23.04 48.66
CA LEU A 146 16.15 24.38 48.92
C LEU A 146 17.24 25.46 48.87
N LYS A 147 18.44 25.16 49.40
CA LYS A 147 19.56 26.10 49.42
C LYS A 147 20.21 26.30 48.05
N GLU A 148 20.43 25.23 47.30
CA GLU A 148 21.14 25.25 46.00
C GLU A 148 20.18 25.56 44.83
N GLY A 149 18.86 25.54 45.06
CA GLY A 149 17.82 25.79 44.07
C GLY A 149 17.59 24.62 43.10
N ARG A 150 18.58 23.74 42.93
CA ARG A 150 18.47 22.51 42.15
C ARG A 150 19.48 21.46 42.63
N LEU A 151 19.14 20.18 42.48
CA LEU A 151 20.07 19.06 42.63
C LEU A 151 19.95 18.12 41.44
N ASN A 152 21.07 17.63 40.93
CA ASN A 152 21.06 16.71 39.79
C ASN A 152 20.87 15.27 40.28
N TYR A 153 19.64 14.77 40.20
CA TYR A 153 19.31 13.37 40.49
C TYR A 153 20.02 12.47 39.47
N ARG A 154 20.73 11.47 39.98
CA ARG A 154 21.38 10.45 39.16
C ARG A 154 20.35 9.36 38.90
N ASN A 155 19.92 9.26 37.64
CA ASN A 155 19.06 8.15 37.19
C ASN A 155 19.71 6.81 37.57
N TRP A 156 18.89 5.77 37.75
CA TRP A 156 19.42 4.43 38.01
C TRP A 156 20.43 4.04 36.92
N TYR A 157 21.64 3.66 37.33
CA TYR A 157 22.73 3.26 36.46
C TYR A 157 23.53 2.16 37.15
N PRO A 158 23.76 0.99 36.51
CA PRO A 158 24.39 -0.14 37.17
C PRO A 158 25.82 0.20 37.60
N ASN A 159 26.24 -0.34 38.75
CA ASN A 159 27.63 -0.27 39.16
C ASN A 159 28.45 -1.18 38.23
N LEU A 160 29.39 -0.59 37.52
CA LEU A 160 30.29 -1.29 36.60
C LEU A 160 31.60 -1.60 37.30
N ASP A 161 32.19 -2.76 36.99
CA ASP A 161 33.55 -3.03 37.41
C ASP A 161 34.56 -2.11 36.70
N LEU A 162 35.79 -2.03 37.21
CA LEU A 162 36.81 -1.12 36.68
C LEU A 162 37.07 -1.35 35.17
N ARG A 163 37.07 -2.61 34.73
CA ARG A 163 37.33 -2.97 33.33
C ARG A 163 36.18 -2.52 32.42
N GLN A 164 34.94 -2.72 32.84
CA GLN A 164 33.74 -2.25 32.14
C GLN A 164 33.70 -0.72 32.08
N GLN A 165 34.06 -0.02 33.16
CA GLN A 165 34.15 1.45 33.18
C GLN A 165 35.20 1.96 32.19
N GLU A 166 36.40 1.39 32.21
CA GLU A 166 37.46 1.74 31.27
C GLU A 166 37.07 1.44 29.82
N ALA A 167 36.34 0.35 29.58
CA ALA A 167 35.88 -0.03 28.25
C ALA A 167 34.88 0.98 27.70
N ILE A 168 33.88 1.40 28.50
CA ILE A 168 32.93 2.45 28.11
C ILE A 168 33.62 3.80 27.85
N ASN A 169 34.70 4.09 28.59
CA ASN A 169 35.51 5.30 28.40
C ASN A 169 36.48 5.22 27.19
N GLY A 170 36.41 4.15 26.37
CA GLY A 170 37.20 4.00 25.15
C GLY A 170 38.67 3.61 25.39
N ARG A 171 39.01 3.07 26.57
CA ARG A 171 40.39 2.67 26.92
C ARG A 171 40.72 1.22 26.57
N HIS A 172 39.76 0.45 26.08
CA HIS A 172 39.89 -0.97 25.71
C HIS A 172 39.42 -1.21 24.26
N SER A 173 39.44 -2.46 23.80
CA SER A 173 39.06 -2.82 22.43
C SER A 173 37.60 -2.49 22.10
N LEU A 174 37.28 -2.31 20.80
CA LEU A 174 35.89 -2.11 20.35
C LEU A 174 34.96 -3.26 20.79
N GLN A 175 35.46 -4.50 20.79
CA GLN A 175 34.69 -5.67 21.24
C GLN A 175 34.33 -5.57 22.73
N GLU A 176 35.28 -5.17 23.58
CA GLU A 176 35.05 -4.97 25.00
C GLU A 176 34.12 -3.78 25.28
N PHE A 177 34.26 -2.68 24.52
CA PHE A 177 33.32 -1.56 24.55
C PHE A 177 31.89 -2.02 24.25
N TYR A 178 31.67 -2.76 23.15
CA TYR A 178 30.35 -3.24 22.78
C TYR A 178 29.79 -4.26 23.78
N SER A 179 30.63 -5.10 24.38
CA SER A 179 30.22 -6.04 25.42
C SER A 179 29.76 -5.32 26.71
N ALA A 180 30.54 -4.34 27.18
CA ALA A 180 30.17 -3.53 28.35
C ALA A 180 28.92 -2.67 28.08
N LYS A 181 28.84 -2.04 26.89
CA LYS A 181 27.66 -1.32 26.42
C LYS A 181 26.41 -2.20 26.44
N HIS A 182 26.49 -3.39 25.85
CA HIS A 182 25.37 -4.33 25.78
C HIS A 182 24.92 -4.77 27.18
N SER A 183 25.86 -5.03 28.08
CA SER A 183 25.57 -5.41 29.48
C SER A 183 24.76 -4.33 30.21
N VAL A 184 25.15 -3.05 30.09
CA VAL A 184 24.39 -1.92 30.66
C VAL A 184 22.99 -1.85 30.08
N GLN A 185 22.87 -1.96 28.75
CA GLN A 185 21.58 -1.89 28.06
C GLN A 185 20.64 -3.02 28.50
N MET A 186 21.14 -4.24 28.68
CA MET A 186 20.33 -5.37 29.14
C MET A 186 19.81 -5.18 30.56
N LEU A 187 20.63 -4.65 31.48
CA LEU A 187 20.19 -4.37 32.85
C LEU A 187 19.17 -3.22 32.89
N MET A 188 19.33 -2.20 32.05
CA MET A 188 18.35 -1.12 31.90
C MET A 188 17.01 -1.64 31.36
N VAL A 189 17.04 -2.54 30.36
CA VAL A 189 15.83 -3.22 29.87
C VAL A 189 15.19 -4.05 30.97
N ALA A 190 15.97 -4.78 31.78
CA ALA A 190 15.42 -5.54 32.89
C ALA A 190 14.69 -4.66 33.91
N LYS A 191 15.24 -3.48 34.24
CA LYS A 191 14.57 -2.49 35.11
C LYS A 191 13.31 -1.92 34.50
N MET A 192 13.32 -1.64 33.20
CA MET A 192 12.11 -1.23 32.50
C MET A 192 11.04 -2.34 32.57
N GLU A 193 11.39 -3.59 32.27
CA GLU A 193 10.44 -4.72 32.33
C GLU A 193 9.91 -4.99 33.75
N GLU A 194 10.70 -4.73 34.80
CA GLU A 194 10.23 -4.80 36.20
C GLU A 194 9.05 -3.84 36.45
N ILE A 195 9.17 -2.59 35.99
CA ILE A 195 8.12 -1.56 36.07
C ILE A 195 6.86 -2.02 35.32
N LEU A 196 7.04 -2.54 34.10
CA LEU A 196 5.91 -2.98 33.27
C LEU A 196 5.22 -4.23 33.82
N ALA A 197 5.99 -5.20 34.34
CA ALA A 197 5.46 -6.39 34.99
C ALA A 197 4.64 -6.02 36.23
N ARG A 198 5.11 -5.04 37.01
CA ARG A 198 4.36 -4.50 38.15
C ARG A 198 3.05 -3.87 37.69
N TYR A 199 3.08 -2.97 36.71
CA TYR A 199 1.88 -2.37 36.12
C TYR A 199 0.89 -3.44 35.65
N ASN A 200 1.33 -4.39 34.83
CA ASN A 200 0.48 -5.44 34.25
C ASN A 200 -0.18 -6.31 35.32
N ARG A 201 0.46 -6.49 36.48
CA ARG A 201 -0.12 -7.22 37.60
C ARG A 201 -1.10 -6.36 38.39
N ASP A 202 -0.70 -5.15 38.73
CA ASP A 202 -1.46 -4.31 39.67
C ASP A 202 -2.71 -3.71 39.01
N ILE A 203 -2.66 -3.41 37.71
CA ILE A 203 -3.83 -2.89 36.98
C ILE A 203 -4.99 -3.88 36.90
N ARG A 204 -4.68 -5.19 36.89
CA ARG A 204 -5.68 -6.27 36.94
C ARG A 204 -6.29 -6.46 38.33
N ARG A 205 -5.61 -5.99 39.37
CA ARG A 205 -6.07 -6.08 40.77
C ARG A 205 -6.83 -4.85 41.24
N ALA A 206 -6.70 -3.73 40.52
CA ALA A 206 -7.35 -2.47 40.82
C ALA A 206 -8.89 -2.63 40.79
N ARG A 207 -9.54 -2.25 41.89
CA ARG A 207 -10.96 -2.53 42.16
C ARG A 207 -11.89 -1.40 41.73
N ASN A 208 -11.36 -0.19 41.59
CA ASN A 208 -12.09 1.02 41.27
C ASN A 208 -11.26 1.93 40.35
N ASP A 209 -11.92 2.95 39.81
CA ASP A 209 -11.29 3.87 38.85
C ASP A 209 -10.15 4.69 39.46
N GLU A 210 -10.19 4.97 40.77
CA GLU A 210 -9.12 5.67 41.49
C GLU A 210 -7.83 4.83 41.55
N GLU A 211 -7.94 3.57 41.95
CA GLU A 211 -6.82 2.62 41.96
C GLU A 211 -6.25 2.37 40.56
N LYS A 212 -7.11 2.25 39.54
CA LYS A 212 -6.69 2.11 38.14
C LYS A 212 -5.91 3.33 37.68
N LEU A 213 -6.44 4.52 37.93
CA LEU A 213 -5.80 5.76 37.52
C LEU A 213 -4.46 5.97 38.21
N ALA A 214 -4.37 5.67 39.51
CA ALA A 214 -3.11 5.70 40.24
C ALA A 214 -2.08 4.74 39.63
N THR A 215 -2.49 3.50 39.34
CA THR A 215 -1.63 2.49 38.72
C THR A 215 -1.15 2.91 37.33
N ILE A 216 -2.02 3.51 36.51
CA ILE A 216 -1.69 4.03 35.18
C ILE A 216 -0.69 5.19 35.28
N ALA A 217 -0.95 6.17 36.15
CA ALA A 217 -0.12 7.37 36.30
C ALA A 217 1.29 7.07 36.85
N LEU A 218 1.46 5.96 37.58
CA LEU A 218 2.76 5.56 38.12
C LEU A 218 3.76 5.16 37.02
N VAL A 219 3.27 4.58 35.91
CA VAL A 219 4.11 4.07 34.82
C VAL A 219 4.97 5.14 34.18
N PRO A 220 4.43 6.25 33.63
CA PRO A 220 5.27 7.27 33.01
C PRO A 220 6.25 7.89 33.99
N ARG A 221 5.83 8.12 35.24
CA ARG A 221 6.69 8.65 36.32
C ARG A 221 7.93 7.79 36.56
N GLU A 222 7.77 6.48 36.76
CA GLU A 222 8.93 5.64 37.03
C GLU A 222 9.81 5.43 35.80
N LEU A 223 9.22 5.38 34.60
CA LEU A 223 9.97 5.32 33.36
C LEU A 223 10.77 6.60 33.10
N GLU A 224 10.25 7.77 33.48
CA GLU A 224 10.97 9.05 33.40
C GLU A 224 12.09 9.14 34.46
N LEU A 225 11.89 8.62 35.67
CA LEU A 225 12.94 8.53 36.69
C LEU A 225 14.05 7.54 36.29
N LEU A 226 13.70 6.42 35.67
CA LEU A 226 14.66 5.47 35.07
C LEU A 226 15.38 6.11 33.88
N HIS A 227 14.64 6.88 33.07
CA HIS A 227 15.10 7.59 31.88
C HIS A 227 15.90 6.68 30.91
N PRO A 228 15.31 5.58 30.40
CA PRO A 228 16.02 4.52 29.67
C PRO A 228 16.53 4.94 28.29
N PHE A 229 16.02 6.03 27.71
CA PHE A 229 16.50 6.57 26.43
C PHE A 229 17.34 7.83 26.65
N PRO A 230 18.31 8.16 25.76
CA PRO A 230 19.11 9.37 25.94
C PRO A 230 18.36 10.69 25.82
N ASP A 231 17.24 10.70 25.11
CA ASP A 231 16.36 11.85 24.89
C ASP A 231 14.94 11.35 24.57
N GLY A 232 13.90 12.19 24.61
CA GLY A 232 12.55 11.83 24.15
C GLY A 232 11.69 10.99 25.10
N ASN A 233 12.09 10.80 26.37
CA ASN A 233 11.37 9.99 27.36
C ASN A 233 9.97 10.56 27.66
N SER A 234 9.88 11.83 28.06
CA SER A 234 8.59 12.51 28.33
C SER A 234 7.60 12.44 27.16
N ARG A 235 8.06 12.66 25.91
CA ARG A 235 7.23 12.50 24.69
C ARG A 235 6.68 11.09 24.55
N THR A 236 7.50 10.08 24.86
CA THR A 236 7.12 8.66 24.73
C THR A 236 6.18 8.25 25.86
N PHE A 237 6.51 8.59 27.10
CA PHE A 237 5.84 8.09 28.28
C PHE A 237 4.66 8.96 28.70
N SER A 238 4.88 10.25 28.92
CA SER A 238 3.86 11.15 29.45
C SER A 238 2.88 11.67 28.39
N CYS A 239 3.31 11.80 27.12
CA CYS A 239 2.40 12.24 26.05
C CYS A 239 1.68 11.06 25.36
N VAL A 240 2.40 9.99 24.98
CA VAL A 240 1.80 8.89 24.19
C VAL A 240 1.39 7.69 25.06
N THR A 241 2.30 7.15 25.88
CA THR A 241 2.03 5.94 26.68
C THR A 241 0.93 6.19 27.71
N LEU A 242 0.98 7.29 28.45
CA LEU A 242 -0.06 7.66 29.40
C LEU A 242 -1.44 7.77 28.72
N THR A 243 -1.49 8.46 27.57
CA THR A 243 -2.72 8.56 26.78
C THR A 243 -3.23 7.19 26.35
N HIS A 244 -2.35 6.30 25.89
CA HIS A 244 -2.72 4.93 25.54
C HIS A 244 -3.32 4.17 26.72
N LEU A 245 -2.65 4.18 27.88
CA LEU A 245 -3.11 3.45 29.06
C LEU A 245 -4.44 4.02 29.59
N LEU A 246 -4.61 5.34 29.60
CA LEU A 246 -5.88 5.98 29.95
C LEU A 246 -7.01 5.52 29.02
N LEU A 247 -6.78 5.61 27.71
CA LEU A 247 -7.76 5.21 26.73
C LEU A 247 -8.10 3.71 26.85
N TRP A 248 -7.10 2.84 26.93
CA TRP A 248 -7.33 1.39 27.06
C TRP A 248 -8.23 1.06 28.25
N HIS A 249 -8.05 1.76 29.37
CA HIS A 249 -8.84 1.54 30.59
C HIS A 249 -10.13 2.37 30.68
N GLY A 250 -10.58 2.95 29.56
CA GLY A 250 -11.86 3.65 29.47
C GLY A 250 -11.86 5.09 29.98
N PHE A 251 -10.70 5.64 30.32
CA PHE A 251 -10.54 7.04 30.69
C PHE A 251 -10.44 7.94 29.45
N SER A 252 -10.73 9.23 29.63
CA SER A 252 -10.46 10.23 28.59
C SER A 252 -8.96 10.53 28.51
N PRO A 253 -8.45 11.00 27.36
CA PRO A 253 -7.12 11.60 27.29
C PRO A 253 -6.94 12.73 28.30
N THR A 254 -5.68 13.08 28.57
CA THR A 254 -5.31 14.14 29.49
C THR A 254 -4.57 15.29 28.78
N LEU A 255 -5.02 16.53 29.00
CA LEU A 255 -4.32 17.74 28.56
C LEU A 255 -3.45 18.26 29.71
N LEU A 256 -2.19 17.85 29.72
CA LEU A 256 -1.23 18.17 30.78
C LEU A 256 -0.73 19.62 30.66
N GLU A 257 -0.68 20.32 31.79
CA GLU A 257 -0.08 21.66 31.82
C GLU A 257 1.44 21.58 31.67
N ASN A 258 2.08 20.68 32.42
CA ASN A 258 3.50 20.36 32.30
C ASN A 258 3.68 18.83 32.29
N PRO A 259 4.04 18.21 31.16
CA PRO A 259 4.22 16.76 31.09
C PRO A 259 5.44 16.26 31.88
N ASN A 260 6.40 17.13 32.21
CA ASN A 260 7.60 16.79 33.00
C ASN A 260 7.36 16.91 34.51
N LEU A 261 6.12 17.11 34.96
CA LEU A 261 5.83 17.16 36.39
C LEU A 261 5.90 15.76 37.03
N ASP A 262 5.77 14.71 36.21
CA ASP A 262 5.80 13.29 36.59
C ASP A 262 7.02 12.90 37.43
N ASN A 263 8.18 13.48 37.16
CA ASN A 263 9.43 13.22 37.88
C ASN A 263 9.80 14.32 38.91
N GLU A 264 8.90 15.28 39.18
CA GLU A 264 9.12 16.36 40.15
C GLU A 264 8.17 16.27 41.36
N VAL A 265 6.94 15.77 41.18
CA VAL A 265 5.94 15.71 42.26
C VAL A 265 5.68 14.30 42.78
N SER A 266 5.04 14.19 43.94
CA SER A 266 4.64 12.88 44.50
C SER A 266 3.65 12.17 43.58
N HIS A 267 3.53 10.85 43.73
CA HIS A 267 2.59 10.05 42.94
C HIS A 267 1.16 10.60 43.02
N ALA A 268 0.70 10.93 44.22
CA ALA A 268 -0.65 11.45 44.45
C ALA A 268 -0.88 12.80 43.75
N GLN A 269 0.11 13.70 43.78
CA GLN A 269 0.04 14.99 43.09
C GLN A 269 0.04 14.82 41.57
N TRP A 270 0.85 13.89 41.05
CA TRP A 270 0.87 13.55 39.62
C TRP A 270 -0.48 13.01 39.15
N VAL A 271 -1.09 12.09 39.91
CA VAL A 271 -2.47 11.62 39.67
C VAL A 271 -3.45 12.80 39.65
N GLY A 272 -3.28 13.76 40.57
CA GLY A 272 -4.07 14.98 40.62
C GLY A 272 -3.95 15.82 39.33
N GLU A 273 -2.75 15.97 38.78
CA GLU A 273 -2.54 16.69 37.51
C GLU A 273 -3.14 15.93 36.32
N VAL A 274 -3.01 14.60 36.28
CA VAL A 274 -3.68 13.78 35.26
C VAL A 274 -5.19 13.98 35.29
N LYS A 275 -5.82 13.98 36.48
CA LYS A 275 -7.26 14.26 36.62
C LYS A 275 -7.66 15.64 36.13
N LYS A 276 -6.88 16.68 36.48
CA LYS A 276 -7.10 18.05 35.99
C LYS A 276 -7.02 18.10 34.46
N GLY A 277 -6.02 17.45 33.87
CA GLY A 277 -5.87 17.38 32.42
C GLY A 277 -7.01 16.62 31.72
N MET A 278 -7.54 15.55 32.33
CA MET A 278 -8.74 14.86 31.84
C MET A 278 -9.98 15.76 31.88
N ALA A 279 -10.16 16.54 32.95
CA ALA A 279 -11.25 17.51 33.04
C ALA A 279 -11.13 18.61 31.97
N ARG A 280 -9.91 19.12 31.73
CA ARG A 280 -9.62 20.08 30.65
C ARG A 280 -9.96 19.49 29.27
N PHE A 281 -9.59 18.23 29.02
CA PHE A 281 -9.94 17.55 27.77
C PHE A 281 -11.45 17.52 27.55
N LYS A 282 -12.21 17.04 28.54
CA LYS A 282 -13.68 16.96 28.46
C LYS A 282 -14.34 18.32 28.25
N ALA A 283 -13.86 19.35 28.95
CA ALA A 283 -14.37 20.72 28.80
C ALA A 283 -14.13 21.26 27.38
N LEU A 284 -12.93 21.04 26.83
CA LEU A 284 -12.58 21.44 25.46
C LEU A 284 -13.33 20.62 24.40
N SER A 285 -13.59 19.33 24.63
CA SER A 285 -14.45 18.52 23.75
C SER A 285 -15.87 19.07 23.67
N ALA A 286 -16.41 19.60 24.76
CA ALA A 286 -17.75 20.18 24.81
C ALA A 286 -17.81 21.59 24.19
N ASN A 287 -16.73 22.36 24.31
CA ASN A 287 -16.61 23.70 23.72
C ASN A 287 -15.22 23.88 23.08
N PRO A 288 -15.06 23.55 21.77
CA PRO A 288 -13.78 23.61 21.07
C PRO A 288 -13.13 25.00 21.04
N ASP A 289 -13.90 26.07 21.23
CA ASP A 289 -13.43 27.45 21.20
C ASP A 289 -12.93 27.96 22.57
N MET A 290 -13.14 27.19 23.63
CA MET A 290 -12.73 27.52 25.00
C MET A 290 -11.21 27.79 25.09
N ARG A 291 -10.83 28.78 25.91
CA ARG A 291 -9.43 29.02 26.28
C ARG A 291 -8.97 27.98 27.29
N VAL A 292 -7.90 27.26 26.95
CA VAL A 292 -7.19 26.35 27.85
C VAL A 292 -5.72 26.76 27.83
N PHE A 293 -5.12 26.97 29.02
CA PHE A 293 -3.78 27.53 29.21
C PHE A 293 -3.57 28.87 28.47
N ASP A 294 -4.53 29.78 28.63
CA ASP A 294 -4.58 31.09 27.99
C ASP A 294 -4.58 31.08 26.44
N PHE A 295 -4.83 29.92 25.81
CA PHE A 295 -4.83 29.76 24.35
C PHE A 295 -6.17 29.18 23.84
N SER A 296 -6.81 29.89 22.89
CA SER A 296 -7.96 29.40 22.12
C SER A 296 -7.52 28.99 20.72
N ILE A 297 -8.21 28.02 20.12
CA ILE A 297 -7.98 27.65 18.71
C ILE A 297 -8.23 28.81 17.74
N GLN A 298 -9.02 29.80 18.15
CA GLN A 298 -9.26 31.02 17.39
C GLN A 298 -8.02 31.93 17.33
N ASP A 299 -7.08 31.78 18.27
CA ASP A 299 -5.80 32.48 18.23
C ASP A 299 -4.83 31.88 17.20
N MET A 300 -5.12 30.68 16.67
CA MET A 300 -4.31 30.00 15.65
C MET A 300 -4.71 30.46 14.24
N ALA A 301 -3.72 30.87 13.45
CA ALA A 301 -3.91 31.22 12.05
C ALA A 301 -4.57 30.07 11.27
N SER A 302 -5.49 30.39 10.36
CA SER A 302 -6.21 29.38 9.56
C SER A 302 -5.27 28.52 8.71
N GLY A 303 -4.18 29.11 8.20
CA GLY A 303 -3.13 28.39 7.47
C GLY A 303 -2.42 27.34 8.33
N ASP A 304 -2.14 27.66 9.59
CA ASP A 304 -1.48 26.73 10.53
C ASP A 304 -2.42 25.61 10.97
N ARG A 305 -3.72 25.89 11.12
CA ARG A 305 -4.74 24.86 11.35
C ARG A 305 -4.80 23.86 10.20
N LYS A 306 -4.84 24.34 8.96
CA LYS A 306 -4.83 23.50 7.76
C LYS A 306 -3.54 22.67 7.68
N ARG A 307 -2.38 23.29 7.91
CA ARG A 307 -1.08 22.62 7.91
C ARG A 307 -0.99 21.52 8.96
N PHE A 308 -1.55 21.75 10.15
CA PHE A 308 -1.59 20.71 11.18
C PHE A 308 -2.47 19.53 10.77
N LEU A 309 -3.65 19.77 10.21
CA LEU A 309 -4.54 18.70 9.74
C LEU A 309 -3.89 17.85 8.64
N GLU A 310 -3.12 18.48 7.75
CA GLU A 310 -2.31 17.78 6.74
C GLU A 310 -1.21 16.93 7.40
N MET A 311 -0.49 17.47 8.40
CA MET A 311 0.51 16.72 9.17
C MET A 311 -0.10 15.56 9.96
N ALA A 312 -1.31 15.73 10.49
CA ALA A 312 -2.05 14.74 11.27
C ALA A 312 -2.87 13.76 10.41
N SER A 313 -2.75 13.81 9.07
CA SER A 313 -3.49 12.95 8.13
C SER A 313 -3.41 11.47 8.48
N GLU A 314 -2.25 10.98 8.91
CA GLU A 314 -2.07 9.57 9.29
C GLU A 314 -2.82 9.22 10.59
N VAL A 315 -2.77 10.08 11.60
CA VAL A 315 -3.54 9.89 12.85
C VAL A 315 -5.02 9.90 12.54
N ASN A 316 -5.47 10.83 11.70
CA ASN A 316 -6.86 10.94 11.27
C ASN A 316 -7.29 9.67 10.53
N ARG A 317 -6.45 9.15 9.63
CA ARG A 317 -6.66 7.89 8.92
C ARG A 317 -6.78 6.71 9.90
N CYS A 318 -5.90 6.59 10.89
CA CYS A 318 -5.97 5.53 11.90
C CYS A 318 -7.27 5.64 12.72
N LEU A 319 -7.65 6.85 13.16
CA LEU A 319 -8.90 7.08 13.86
C LEU A 319 -10.12 6.72 13.01
N ASP A 320 -10.18 7.16 11.76
CA ASP A 320 -11.28 6.88 10.83
C ASP A 320 -11.43 5.39 10.55
N ASN A 321 -10.30 4.69 10.40
CA ASN A 321 -10.27 3.25 10.15
C ASN A 321 -10.49 2.41 11.40
N HIS A 322 -10.36 2.98 12.61
CA HIS A 322 -10.59 2.24 13.84
C HIS A 322 -12.07 1.86 13.95
N ARG A 323 -12.34 0.57 13.79
CA ARG A 323 -13.70 0.01 13.82
C ARG A 323 -13.81 -0.99 14.95
N GLU A 324 -14.84 -0.82 15.77
CA GLU A 324 -15.21 -1.76 16.83
C GLU A 324 -16.62 -2.26 16.55
N ILE A 325 -16.83 -3.58 16.59
CA ILE A 325 -18.17 -4.15 16.54
C ILE A 325 -18.84 -3.99 17.91
N TYR A 326 -20.15 -4.18 17.96
CA TYR A 326 -20.97 -3.98 19.16
C TYR A 326 -20.58 -4.88 20.33
N LEU A 327 -19.96 -6.02 20.04
CA LEU A 327 -19.60 -7.02 21.04
C LEU A 327 -18.46 -6.55 21.95
N THR A 328 -18.70 -6.72 23.25
CA THR A 328 -17.71 -6.74 24.32
C THR A 328 -17.62 -8.17 24.88
N PRO A 329 -16.63 -8.50 25.71
CA PRO A 329 -16.56 -9.82 26.34
C PRO A 329 -17.79 -10.18 27.17
N GLU A 330 -18.38 -9.19 27.83
CA GLU A 330 -19.63 -9.31 28.60
C GLU A 330 -20.80 -9.63 27.66
N ARG A 331 -21.07 -8.77 26.66
CA ARG A 331 -22.14 -8.97 25.68
C ARG A 331 -21.99 -10.29 24.93
N LEU A 332 -20.76 -10.67 24.60
CA LEU A 332 -20.48 -11.93 23.91
C LEU A 332 -20.85 -13.13 24.80
N ALA A 333 -20.45 -13.13 26.08
CA ALA A 333 -20.85 -14.19 27.02
C ALA A 333 -22.38 -14.25 27.18
N ASP A 334 -23.04 -13.10 27.37
CA ASP A 334 -24.50 -13.02 27.51
C ASP A 334 -25.23 -13.53 26.26
N PHE A 335 -24.86 -13.03 25.08
CA PHE A 335 -25.57 -13.34 23.83
C PHE A 335 -25.34 -14.77 23.33
N THR A 336 -24.28 -15.42 23.81
CA THR A 336 -23.96 -16.82 23.48
C THR A 336 -24.31 -17.79 24.61
N SER A 337 -24.66 -17.28 25.79
CA SER A 337 -24.76 -18.08 27.03
C SER A 337 -23.46 -18.84 27.35
N GLY A 338 -22.31 -18.28 26.97
CA GLY A 338 -21.00 -18.90 27.13
C GLY A 338 -20.30 -18.54 28.44
N ARG A 339 -19.28 -19.33 28.80
CA ARG A 339 -18.42 -19.10 29.96
C ARG A 339 -16.97 -18.87 29.56
N TRP A 340 -16.37 -17.77 30.00
CA TRP A 340 -14.93 -17.53 29.81
C TRP A 340 -14.11 -18.53 30.65
N LEU A 341 -13.10 -19.14 30.05
CA LEU A 341 -12.25 -20.15 30.72
C LEU A 341 -11.05 -19.54 31.49
N MET A 342 -10.77 -18.26 31.30
CA MET A 342 -9.77 -17.52 32.09
C MET A 342 -10.46 -16.85 33.28
N ASP A 343 -9.77 -16.76 34.43
CA ASP A 343 -10.31 -16.18 35.67
C ASP A 343 -10.81 -14.73 35.52
N SER A 344 -10.37 -14.02 34.47
CA SER A 344 -11.04 -12.81 33.97
C SER A 344 -10.64 -12.51 32.52
N CYS A 345 -11.61 -12.35 31.62
CA CYS A 345 -11.39 -11.72 30.32
C CYS A 345 -11.27 -10.20 30.53
N ASP A 346 -10.31 -9.53 29.89
CA ASP A 346 -10.19 -8.06 30.00
C ASP A 346 -11.48 -7.41 29.49
N PRO A 347 -12.26 -6.68 30.33
CA PRO A 347 -13.53 -6.07 29.92
C PRO A 347 -13.34 -4.98 28.84
N ASN A 348 -12.13 -4.47 28.67
CA ASN A 348 -11.77 -3.51 27.63
C ASN A 348 -11.38 -4.15 26.31
N LEU A 349 -11.31 -5.48 26.24
CA LEU A 349 -11.12 -6.18 24.96
C LEU A 349 -12.21 -5.75 23.97
N ARG A 350 -11.78 -5.36 22.77
CA ARG A 350 -12.66 -4.99 21.66
C ARG A 350 -12.35 -5.84 20.46
N PHE A 351 -13.39 -6.04 19.65
CA PHE A 351 -13.32 -6.81 18.43
C PHE A 351 -13.58 -5.89 17.24
N THR A 352 -12.84 -6.08 16.17
CA THR A 352 -12.99 -5.29 14.93
C THR A 352 -13.88 -5.99 13.90
N GLY A 353 -14.21 -7.26 14.15
CA GLY A 353 -15.00 -8.12 13.27
C GLY A 353 -15.12 -9.53 13.82
N VAL A 354 -15.66 -10.42 12.99
CA VAL A 354 -15.87 -11.82 13.36
C VAL A 354 -15.22 -12.76 12.35
N GLY A 355 -14.47 -13.73 12.85
CA GLY A 355 -13.86 -14.79 12.08
C GLY A 355 -14.66 -16.09 12.18
N THR A 356 -14.75 -16.78 11.04
CA THR A 356 -15.34 -18.11 10.87
C THR A 356 -14.51 -18.86 9.82
N TYR A 357 -15.00 -19.96 9.24
CA TYR A 357 -14.30 -20.63 8.13
C TYR A 357 -13.91 -19.63 7.00
N GLY A 358 -12.63 -19.65 6.61
CA GLY A 358 -12.08 -18.81 5.53
C GLY A 358 -12.01 -17.31 5.83
N THR A 359 -12.26 -16.88 7.07
CA THR A 359 -12.36 -15.45 7.43
C THR A 359 -11.50 -15.15 8.66
N HIS A 360 -10.31 -14.61 8.44
CA HIS A 360 -9.31 -14.42 9.51
C HIS A 360 -8.62 -13.05 9.34
N ARG A 361 -9.07 -12.04 10.09
CA ARG A 361 -8.46 -10.71 10.12
C ARG A 361 -8.00 -10.34 11.52
N PRO A 362 -6.82 -9.71 11.69
CA PRO A 362 -6.39 -9.20 12.98
C PRO A 362 -7.47 -8.35 13.66
N GLY A 363 -7.66 -8.55 14.97
CA GLY A 363 -8.69 -7.86 15.73
C GLY A 363 -10.04 -8.59 15.80
N ASN A 364 -10.26 -9.63 14.99
CA ASN A 364 -11.50 -10.41 15.04
C ASN A 364 -11.55 -11.35 16.25
N LEU A 365 -12.75 -11.59 16.78
CA LEU A 365 -13.03 -12.81 17.55
C LEU A 365 -13.30 -13.98 16.59
N TYR A 366 -13.00 -15.22 16.97
CA TYR A 366 -13.17 -16.39 16.10
C TYR A 366 -14.19 -17.38 16.65
N PHE A 367 -15.23 -17.70 15.87
CA PHE A 367 -16.15 -18.81 16.15
C PHE A 367 -15.69 -20.08 15.43
N ALA A 368 -15.44 -21.16 16.18
CA ALA A 368 -14.91 -22.43 15.67
C ALA A 368 -15.96 -23.33 14.98
N LEU A 369 -16.74 -22.77 14.05
CA LEU A 369 -17.82 -23.50 13.35
C LEU A 369 -17.34 -24.72 12.55
N ALA A 370 -16.10 -24.74 12.08
CA ALA A 370 -15.54 -25.80 11.23
C ALA A 370 -14.94 -26.98 12.00
N LEU A 371 -15.06 -26.99 13.33
CA LEU A 371 -14.42 -27.99 14.18
C LEU A 371 -14.88 -29.42 13.86
N GLY A 372 -16.17 -29.61 13.56
CA GLY A 372 -16.73 -30.89 13.13
C GLY A 372 -16.22 -31.33 11.75
N ASP A 373 -16.15 -30.39 10.80
CA ASP A 373 -15.67 -30.66 9.44
C ASP A 373 -14.20 -31.08 9.43
N TRP A 374 -13.34 -30.40 10.20
CA TRP A 374 -11.92 -30.76 10.31
C TRP A 374 -11.71 -32.18 10.81
N ARG A 375 -12.53 -32.64 11.75
CA ARG A 375 -12.46 -34.02 12.25
C ARG A 375 -12.86 -35.03 11.18
N THR A 376 -13.93 -34.73 10.45
CA THR A 376 -14.40 -35.56 9.33
C THR A 376 -13.33 -35.64 8.23
N ASP A 377 -12.67 -34.53 7.94
CA ASP A 377 -11.57 -34.41 6.98
C ASP A 377 -10.22 -34.95 7.48
N LYS A 378 -10.17 -35.53 8.70
CA LYS A 378 -8.95 -36.03 9.36
C LYS A 378 -7.84 -34.97 9.51
N LYS A 379 -8.21 -33.69 9.60
CA LYS A 379 -7.30 -32.59 9.96
C LYS A 379 -7.17 -32.49 11.48
N ASP A 380 -6.02 -32.04 11.97
CA ASP A 380 -5.81 -31.80 13.41
C ASP A 380 -6.40 -30.43 13.82
N PRO A 381 -7.47 -30.40 14.64
CA PRO A 381 -8.09 -29.14 15.05
C PRO A 381 -7.16 -28.21 15.82
N ARG A 382 -6.17 -28.73 16.56
CA ARG A 382 -5.20 -27.86 17.28
C ARG A 382 -4.27 -27.16 16.30
N CYS A 383 -3.79 -27.85 15.27
CA CYS A 383 -2.96 -27.24 14.23
C CYS A 383 -3.72 -26.15 13.47
N GLU A 384 -4.98 -26.42 13.08
CA GLU A 384 -5.84 -25.45 12.38
C GLU A 384 -6.13 -24.22 13.26
N LEU A 385 -6.52 -24.41 14.53
CA LEU A 385 -6.75 -23.31 15.47
C LEU A 385 -5.48 -22.49 15.69
N ALA A 386 -4.31 -23.11 15.86
CA ALA A 386 -3.05 -22.39 16.01
C ALA A 386 -2.73 -21.51 14.79
N ALA A 387 -2.95 -22.05 13.58
CA ALA A 387 -2.75 -21.31 12.32
C ALA A 387 -3.75 -20.16 12.14
N ILE A 388 -4.95 -20.26 12.72
CA ILE A 388 -5.96 -19.20 12.69
C ILE A 388 -5.66 -18.13 13.73
N LEU A 389 -5.39 -18.53 14.97
CA LEU A 389 -5.12 -17.60 16.07
C LEU A 389 -3.85 -16.78 15.84
N SER A 390 -2.84 -17.34 15.17
CA SER A 390 -1.62 -16.62 14.77
C SER A 390 -1.87 -15.47 13.79
N LYS A 391 -3.04 -15.42 13.14
CA LYS A 391 -3.48 -14.30 12.28
C LYS A 391 -4.03 -13.10 13.08
N GLY A 392 -3.77 -13.04 14.39
CA GLY A 392 -4.14 -11.93 15.25
C GLY A 392 -5.59 -11.96 15.74
N MET A 393 -6.16 -13.16 15.92
CA MET A 393 -7.47 -13.28 16.56
C MET A 393 -7.39 -12.81 18.01
N ARG A 394 -8.46 -12.17 18.49
CA ARG A 394 -8.54 -11.57 19.81
C ARG A 394 -9.16 -12.48 20.86
N ALA A 395 -10.02 -13.40 20.43
CA ALA A 395 -10.67 -14.39 21.28
C ALA A 395 -11.11 -15.60 20.45
N LEU A 396 -11.32 -16.72 21.12
CA LEU A 396 -11.84 -17.96 20.55
C LEU A 396 -13.19 -18.30 21.22
N VAL A 397 -14.21 -18.58 20.41
CA VAL A 397 -15.48 -19.18 20.86
C VAL A 397 -15.50 -20.61 20.35
N ILE A 398 -15.68 -21.57 21.27
CA ILE A 398 -15.59 -23.00 20.97
C ILE A 398 -16.56 -23.79 21.84
N ASP A 399 -17.04 -24.93 21.35
CA ASP A 399 -17.98 -25.82 22.03
C ASP A 399 -17.36 -27.15 22.51
N ASP A 400 -16.03 -27.28 22.41
CA ASP A 400 -15.32 -28.49 22.79
C ASP A 400 -14.13 -28.23 23.72
N MET A 401 -14.29 -28.68 24.97
CA MET A 401 -13.31 -28.49 26.03
C MET A 401 -11.93 -29.08 25.72
N ARG A 402 -11.84 -30.13 24.87
CA ARG A 402 -10.55 -30.77 24.52
C ARG A 402 -9.60 -29.82 23.80
N TYR A 403 -10.14 -28.82 23.12
CA TYR A 403 -9.39 -27.84 22.33
C TYR A 403 -9.51 -26.41 22.87
N ALA A 404 -10.13 -26.22 24.03
CA ALA A 404 -10.40 -24.89 24.59
C ALA A 404 -9.27 -24.30 25.45
N THR A 405 -8.20 -25.05 25.73
CA THR A 405 -7.12 -24.62 26.63
C THR A 405 -5.76 -24.51 25.94
N GLY A 406 -4.84 -23.70 26.50
CA GLY A 406 -3.46 -23.58 26.03
C GLY A 406 -3.23 -22.49 24.99
N TRP A 407 -4.20 -21.58 24.83
CA TRP A 407 -4.14 -20.49 23.85
C TRP A 407 -3.66 -19.18 24.50
N PRO A 408 -2.94 -18.32 23.76
CA PRO A 408 -2.51 -17.01 24.24
C PRO A 408 -3.63 -15.95 24.19
N VAL A 409 -4.85 -16.35 23.81
CA VAL A 409 -6.03 -15.49 23.70
C VAL A 409 -7.14 -15.97 24.63
N PRO A 410 -8.03 -15.09 25.09
CA PRO A 410 -9.24 -15.48 25.83
C PRO A 410 -10.10 -16.49 25.06
N VAL A 411 -10.63 -17.48 25.79
CA VAL A 411 -11.49 -18.53 25.24
C VAL A 411 -12.84 -18.53 25.94
N LEU A 412 -13.91 -18.46 25.16
CA LEU A 412 -15.29 -18.59 25.59
C LEU A 412 -15.81 -19.98 25.21
N LEU A 413 -16.13 -20.79 26.22
CA LEU A 413 -16.75 -22.10 26.03
C LEU A 413 -18.27 -21.93 25.94
N VAL A 414 -18.89 -22.52 24.93
CA VAL A 414 -20.35 -22.55 24.72
C VAL A 414 -20.83 -24.00 24.60
N ASP A 415 -22.13 -24.25 24.73
CA ASP A 415 -22.68 -25.61 24.62
C ASP A 415 -22.82 -26.09 23.16
N ASP A 416 -23.25 -25.19 22.26
CA ASP A 416 -23.39 -25.44 20.83
C ASP A 416 -22.92 -24.20 20.06
N ILE A 417 -21.87 -24.36 19.25
CA ILE A 417 -21.25 -23.23 18.54
C ILE A 417 -22.17 -22.61 17.48
N THR A 418 -23.02 -23.40 16.84
CA THR A 418 -23.93 -22.93 15.78
C THR A 418 -25.10 -22.17 16.39
N ALA A 419 -25.69 -22.70 17.46
CA ALA A 419 -26.75 -22.02 18.20
C ALA A 419 -26.23 -20.72 18.84
N ALA A 420 -25.04 -20.75 19.46
CA ALA A 420 -24.39 -19.57 20.03
C ALA A 420 -24.15 -18.48 18.97
N PHE A 421 -23.64 -18.85 17.80
CA PHE A 421 -23.39 -17.91 16.71
C PHE A 421 -24.69 -17.25 16.21
N LYS A 422 -25.75 -18.04 16.01
CA LYS A 422 -27.06 -17.54 15.58
C LYS A 422 -27.72 -16.64 16.62
N ASN A 423 -27.72 -17.06 17.88
CA ASN A 423 -28.27 -16.27 18.99
C ASN A 423 -27.52 -14.94 19.14
N CYS A 424 -26.19 -14.96 19.01
CA CYS A 424 -25.38 -13.74 19.03
C CYS A 424 -25.80 -12.76 17.93
N ALA A 425 -25.98 -13.24 16.69
CA ALA A 425 -26.42 -12.40 15.58
C ALA A 425 -27.81 -11.77 15.83
N ILE A 426 -28.76 -12.56 16.32
CA ILE A 426 -30.12 -12.10 16.63
C ILE A 426 -30.10 -11.03 17.74
N GLN A 427 -29.34 -11.26 18.82
CA GLN A 427 -29.24 -10.32 19.93
C GLN A 427 -28.60 -9.00 19.49
N VAL A 428 -27.49 -9.05 18.73
CA VAL A 428 -26.87 -7.84 18.18
C VAL A 428 -27.86 -7.08 17.30
N ARG A 429 -28.58 -7.79 16.42
CA ARG A 429 -29.59 -7.19 15.53
C ARG A 429 -30.72 -6.52 16.29
N GLN A 430 -31.26 -7.17 17.32
CA GLN A 430 -32.34 -6.61 18.15
C GLN A 430 -31.90 -5.35 18.91
N GLN A 431 -30.65 -5.31 19.38
CA GLN A 431 -30.11 -4.21 20.18
C GLN A 431 -29.63 -3.01 19.34
N LYS A 432 -29.10 -3.25 18.13
CA LYS A 432 -28.58 -2.18 17.24
C LYS A 432 -29.59 -1.66 16.27
N ASN A 433 -30.23 -2.59 15.58
CA ASN A 433 -31.38 -2.37 14.76
C ASN A 433 -31.33 -1.17 13.78
N PRO A 434 -30.25 -1.00 12.98
CA PRO A 434 -30.13 0.09 12.02
C PRO A 434 -31.19 0.00 10.90
N THR A 435 -31.40 1.09 10.17
CA THR A 435 -32.22 1.09 8.95
C THR A 435 -31.61 0.11 7.94
N THR A 436 -32.39 -0.82 7.41
CA THR A 436 -31.82 -1.99 6.71
C THR A 436 -32.40 -2.21 5.34
N VAL A 437 -31.50 -2.34 4.37
CA VAL A 437 -31.79 -2.71 2.99
C VAL A 437 -31.43 -4.18 2.78
N LEU A 438 -32.43 -4.98 2.42
CA LEU A 438 -32.25 -6.36 2.01
C LEU A 438 -32.29 -6.46 0.48
N VAL A 439 -31.15 -6.79 -0.12
CA VAL A 439 -31.00 -6.95 -1.56
C VAL A 439 -31.20 -8.42 -1.94
N THR A 440 -32.11 -8.65 -2.89
CA THR A 440 -32.33 -9.98 -3.50
C THR A 440 -32.53 -9.86 -5.01
N GLY A 441 -32.51 -11.01 -5.69
CA GLY A 441 -32.68 -11.12 -7.13
C GLY A 441 -31.91 -12.30 -7.72
N THR A 442 -32.13 -12.55 -9.01
CA THR A 442 -31.36 -13.52 -9.79
C THR A 442 -29.94 -12.99 -10.02
N GLU A 443 -29.80 -11.72 -10.41
CA GLU A 443 -28.52 -11.08 -10.77
C GLU A 443 -28.43 -9.66 -10.20
N GLY A 444 -27.23 -9.09 -10.17
CA GLY A 444 -27.03 -7.69 -9.76
C GLY A 444 -27.09 -7.42 -8.25
N LYS A 445 -27.28 -8.46 -7.42
CA LYS A 445 -27.35 -8.33 -5.94
C LYS A 445 -26.11 -7.68 -5.33
N THR A 446 -24.95 -8.31 -5.52
CA THR A 446 -23.68 -7.79 -4.98
C THR A 446 -23.34 -6.42 -5.58
N GLY A 447 -23.62 -6.20 -6.87
CA GLY A 447 -23.43 -4.91 -7.52
C GLY A 447 -24.33 -3.80 -6.95
N ALA A 448 -25.58 -4.12 -6.59
CA ALA A 448 -26.47 -3.17 -5.92
C ALA A 448 -26.00 -2.89 -4.49
N LYS A 449 -25.61 -3.92 -3.73
CA LYS A 449 -25.04 -3.75 -2.37
C LYS A 449 -23.81 -2.83 -2.37
N VAL A 450 -22.88 -3.03 -3.31
CA VAL A 450 -21.67 -2.18 -3.45
C VAL A 450 -22.06 -0.74 -3.76
N GLN A 451 -23.01 -0.52 -4.69
CA GLN A 451 -23.51 0.81 -5.02
C GLN A 451 -24.22 1.48 -3.83
N PHE A 452 -25.10 0.77 -3.13
CA PHE A 452 -25.74 1.27 -1.91
C PHE A 452 -24.71 1.71 -0.88
N HIS A 453 -23.72 0.85 -0.59
CA HIS A 453 -22.68 1.16 0.38
C HIS A 453 -21.86 2.37 -0.05
N HIS A 454 -21.44 2.45 -1.31
CA HIS A 454 -20.67 3.58 -1.83
C HIS A 454 -21.39 4.93 -1.64
N LEU A 455 -22.70 4.96 -1.88
CA LEU A 455 -23.48 6.19 -1.80
C LEU A 455 -23.89 6.54 -0.37
N LEU A 456 -24.33 5.56 0.41
CA LEU A 456 -24.80 5.77 1.78
C LEU A 456 -23.63 6.04 2.73
N SER A 457 -22.49 5.35 2.60
CA SER A 457 -21.31 5.55 3.46
C SER A 457 -20.72 6.97 3.40
N LYS A 458 -21.04 7.75 2.35
CA LYS A 458 -20.66 9.16 2.24
C LYS A 458 -21.61 10.11 2.98
N GLN A 459 -22.82 9.67 3.29
CA GLN A 459 -23.85 10.46 3.96
C GLN A 459 -24.06 10.04 5.41
N VAL A 460 -23.88 8.75 5.70
CA VAL A 460 -24.18 8.15 6.99
C VAL A 460 -23.34 6.88 7.21
N GLN A 461 -22.97 6.60 8.46
CA GLN A 461 -22.28 5.37 8.83
C GLN A 461 -23.09 4.14 8.38
N THR A 462 -22.55 3.39 7.43
CA THR A 462 -23.24 2.29 6.75
C THR A 462 -22.43 1.01 6.83
N HIS A 463 -23.07 -0.07 7.27
CA HIS A 463 -22.50 -1.41 7.33
C HIS A 463 -22.87 -2.23 6.11
N ALA A 464 -21.88 -2.88 5.48
CA ALA A 464 -22.11 -3.91 4.48
C ALA A 464 -20.90 -4.85 4.35
N VAL A 465 -21.14 -6.15 4.21
CA VAL A 465 -20.12 -7.11 3.79
C VAL A 465 -20.08 -7.14 2.26
N LEU A 466 -19.07 -6.52 1.63
CA LEU A 466 -19.06 -6.23 0.18
C LEU A 466 -18.82 -7.44 -0.76
N ASN A 467 -18.31 -8.57 -0.26
CA ASN A 467 -18.15 -9.78 -1.08
C ASN A 467 -19.51 -10.45 -1.40
N SER A 468 -19.54 -11.43 -2.30
CA SER A 468 -20.80 -12.12 -2.69
C SER A 468 -21.32 -13.14 -1.67
N ALA A 469 -20.98 -12.97 -0.40
CA ALA A 469 -21.36 -13.92 0.64
C ALA A 469 -22.81 -13.67 1.07
N ASN A 470 -23.70 -14.60 0.71
CA ASN A 470 -25.16 -14.45 0.82
C ASN A 470 -25.87 -15.70 1.37
N THR A 471 -25.08 -16.62 1.95
CA THR A 471 -25.56 -17.78 2.72
C THR A 471 -25.74 -17.41 4.18
N GLU A 472 -26.24 -18.33 5.00
CA GLU A 472 -26.60 -18.07 6.40
C GLU A 472 -25.44 -17.56 7.26
N VAL A 473 -24.31 -18.26 7.26
CA VAL A 473 -23.15 -17.89 8.09
C VAL A 473 -22.63 -16.48 7.76
N PRO A 474 -22.41 -16.08 6.50
CA PRO A 474 -22.08 -14.71 6.15
C PRO A 474 -23.10 -13.65 6.57
N VAL A 475 -24.39 -13.94 6.47
CA VAL A 475 -25.46 -13.02 6.90
C VAL A 475 -25.41 -12.84 8.42
N LEU A 476 -25.40 -13.94 9.18
CA LEU A 476 -25.26 -13.89 10.64
C LEU A 476 -23.99 -13.15 11.06
N ARG A 477 -22.88 -13.38 10.37
CA ARG A 477 -21.64 -12.64 10.58
C ARG A 477 -21.82 -11.14 10.36
N SER A 478 -22.46 -10.72 9.26
CA SER A 478 -22.75 -9.32 8.98
C SER A 478 -23.53 -8.68 10.14
N LEU A 479 -24.56 -9.37 10.64
CA LEU A 479 -25.35 -8.89 11.77
C LEU A 479 -24.50 -8.74 13.04
N ILE A 480 -23.60 -9.68 13.33
CA ILE A 480 -22.71 -9.61 14.51
C ILE A 480 -21.68 -8.47 14.35
N GLU A 481 -21.26 -8.17 13.12
CA GLU A 481 -20.26 -7.14 12.83
C GLU A 481 -20.80 -5.70 12.89
N LEU A 482 -22.08 -5.50 13.21
CA LEU A 482 -22.64 -4.18 13.46
C LEU A 482 -21.89 -3.46 14.57
N SER A 483 -21.55 -2.19 14.35
CA SER A 483 -20.96 -1.28 15.32
C SER A 483 -22.04 -0.45 16.03
N GLU A 484 -21.67 0.21 17.14
CA GLU A 484 -22.53 1.20 17.82
C GLU A 484 -22.89 2.40 16.94
N GLU A 485 -22.09 2.69 15.91
CA GLU A 485 -22.21 3.88 15.08
C GLU A 485 -23.03 3.63 13.82
N ASP A 486 -23.20 2.37 13.41
CA ASP A 486 -23.90 2.01 12.18
C ASP A 486 -25.37 2.46 12.23
N LYS A 487 -25.78 3.24 11.23
CA LYS A 487 -27.15 3.74 11.08
C LYS A 487 -27.90 3.07 9.94
N VAL A 488 -27.16 2.62 8.93
CA VAL A 488 -27.70 1.86 7.81
C VAL A 488 -26.96 0.53 7.70
N GLU A 489 -27.68 -0.52 7.35
CA GLU A 489 -27.14 -1.83 7.04
C GLU A 489 -27.63 -2.31 5.67
N ILE A 490 -26.74 -2.90 4.88
CA ILE A 490 -27.08 -3.47 3.57
C ILE A 490 -26.72 -4.95 3.57
N ASN A 491 -27.76 -5.79 3.54
CA ASN A 491 -27.62 -7.24 3.50
C ASN A 491 -27.98 -7.79 2.13
N GLU A 492 -27.21 -8.77 1.68
CA GLU A 492 -27.55 -9.58 0.51
C GLU A 492 -27.96 -10.97 0.98
N VAL A 493 -29.13 -11.45 0.56
CA VAL A 493 -29.56 -12.83 0.82
C VAL A 493 -29.77 -13.61 -0.46
N SER A 494 -29.26 -14.85 -0.47
CA SER A 494 -29.67 -15.84 -1.46
C SER A 494 -30.93 -16.54 -0.97
N VAL A 495 -31.88 -16.73 -1.88
CA VAL A 495 -33.06 -17.57 -1.65
C VAL A 495 -32.79 -18.93 -2.28
N GLY A 496 -32.53 -19.93 -1.44
CA GLY A 496 -32.41 -21.32 -1.87
C GLY A 496 -33.78 -21.98 -2.10
N SER A 497 -33.78 -23.27 -2.40
CA SER A 497 -35.02 -24.05 -2.56
C SER A 497 -35.81 -24.23 -1.26
N ASP A 498 -35.12 -24.34 -0.12
CA ASP A 498 -35.77 -24.51 1.19
C ASP A 498 -36.51 -23.23 1.60
N GLU A 499 -37.81 -23.37 1.83
CA GLU A 499 -38.71 -22.28 2.17
C GLU A 499 -38.58 -21.79 3.62
N ALA A 500 -38.43 -22.72 4.57
CA ALA A 500 -38.35 -22.37 5.97
C ALA A 500 -37.07 -21.55 6.23
N LEU A 501 -35.95 -22.00 5.68
CA LEU A 501 -34.65 -21.34 5.85
C LEU A 501 -34.60 -19.95 5.20
N ARG A 502 -35.19 -19.77 4.01
CA ARG A 502 -35.17 -18.46 3.33
C ARG A 502 -36.04 -17.42 4.05
N VAL A 503 -37.21 -17.82 4.55
CA VAL A 503 -38.09 -16.94 5.34
C VAL A 503 -37.45 -16.60 6.67
N GLU A 504 -36.87 -17.58 7.35
CA GLU A 504 -36.15 -17.36 8.61
C GLU A 504 -35.02 -16.35 8.43
N ARG A 505 -34.19 -16.47 7.38
CA ARG A 505 -33.12 -15.50 7.09
C ARG A 505 -33.66 -14.09 6.86
N ALA A 506 -34.74 -13.94 6.10
CA ALA A 506 -35.35 -12.63 5.88
C ALA A 506 -35.85 -12.02 7.21
N ARG A 507 -36.48 -12.82 8.08
CA ARG A 507 -36.93 -12.39 9.41
C ARG A 507 -35.78 -12.04 10.35
N MET A 508 -34.67 -12.78 10.30
CA MET A 508 -33.46 -12.45 11.08
C MET A 508 -32.88 -11.10 10.64
N VAL A 509 -32.85 -10.81 9.33
CA VAL A 509 -32.41 -9.50 8.84
C VAL A 509 -33.39 -8.40 9.20
N ASN A 510 -34.70 -8.66 9.26
CA ASN A 510 -35.74 -7.71 9.65
C ASN A 510 -35.64 -6.35 8.90
N PRO A 511 -35.69 -6.33 7.54
CA PRO A 511 -35.41 -5.13 6.75
C PRO A 511 -36.53 -4.09 6.69
N ASP A 512 -36.15 -2.82 6.61
CA ASP A 512 -37.05 -1.70 6.31
C ASP A 512 -37.37 -1.59 4.81
N LEU A 513 -36.44 -2.09 3.98
CA LEU A 513 -36.54 -2.05 2.53
C LEU A 513 -36.05 -3.35 1.90
N CYS A 514 -36.90 -4.00 1.10
CA CYS A 514 -36.50 -5.08 0.21
C CYS A 514 -36.25 -4.52 -1.19
N PHE A 515 -35.02 -4.65 -1.70
CA PHE A 515 -34.65 -4.25 -3.04
C PHE A 515 -34.51 -5.49 -3.94
N ILE A 516 -35.47 -5.70 -4.84
CA ILE A 516 -35.46 -6.80 -5.80
C ILE A 516 -34.90 -6.28 -7.12
N THR A 517 -33.69 -6.74 -7.47
CA THR A 517 -32.96 -6.28 -8.67
C THR A 517 -33.63 -6.74 -9.98
N ASN A 518 -33.26 -7.92 -10.47
CA ASN A 518 -33.84 -8.55 -11.65
C ASN A 518 -34.17 -10.00 -11.31
N VAL A 519 -35.29 -10.52 -11.78
CA VAL A 519 -35.75 -11.90 -11.56
C VAL A 519 -35.94 -12.57 -12.92
N GLY A 520 -35.26 -13.70 -13.12
CA GLY A 520 -35.31 -14.47 -14.37
C GLY A 520 -34.79 -15.90 -14.19
N PRO A 521 -34.79 -16.71 -15.26
CA PRO A 521 -34.44 -18.13 -15.20
C PRO A 521 -32.96 -18.30 -14.83
N ASN A 522 -32.69 -18.89 -13.67
CA ASN A 522 -31.37 -19.28 -13.18
C ASN A 522 -31.54 -20.37 -12.11
N HIS A 523 -30.55 -21.25 -11.93
CA HIS A 523 -30.64 -22.41 -11.04
C HIS A 523 -31.92 -23.26 -11.30
N MET A 524 -32.25 -23.47 -12.57
CA MET A 524 -33.45 -24.22 -12.98
C MET A 524 -33.39 -25.69 -12.55
N ASP A 525 -32.19 -26.23 -12.36
CA ASP A 525 -31.94 -27.53 -11.72
C ASP A 525 -32.50 -27.61 -10.29
N MET A 526 -32.40 -26.50 -9.53
CA MET A 526 -32.90 -26.40 -8.17
C MET A 526 -34.39 -26.02 -8.11
N HIS A 527 -34.78 -24.98 -8.84
CA HIS A 527 -36.13 -24.42 -8.76
C HIS A 527 -37.16 -25.13 -9.65
N LYS A 528 -36.72 -25.90 -10.66
CA LYS A 528 -37.53 -26.63 -11.64
C LYS A 528 -38.37 -25.75 -12.58
N THR A 529 -39.04 -24.72 -12.08
CA THR A 529 -39.89 -23.80 -12.85
C THR A 529 -39.58 -22.35 -12.53
N LEU A 530 -39.92 -21.45 -13.46
CA LEU A 530 -39.76 -20.02 -13.27
C LEU A 530 -40.72 -19.48 -12.17
N ASP A 531 -41.91 -20.06 -12.04
CA ASP A 531 -42.87 -19.70 -10.99
C ASP A 531 -42.30 -19.98 -9.59
N ASN A 532 -41.56 -21.08 -9.41
CA ASN A 532 -40.86 -21.39 -8.17
C ASN A 532 -39.76 -20.37 -7.84
N ILE A 533 -39.12 -19.77 -8.85
CA ILE A 533 -38.16 -18.67 -8.65
C ILE A 533 -38.88 -17.44 -8.12
N PHE A 534 -40.02 -17.05 -8.69
CA PHE A 534 -40.80 -15.91 -8.18
C PHE A 534 -41.30 -16.14 -6.75
N ILE A 535 -41.77 -17.36 -6.43
CA ILE A 535 -42.16 -17.74 -5.07
C ILE A 535 -40.98 -17.63 -4.11
N ALA A 536 -39.81 -18.15 -4.50
CA ALA A 536 -38.62 -18.08 -3.66
C ALA A 536 -38.17 -16.63 -3.44
N LYS A 537 -38.11 -15.80 -4.49
CA LYS A 537 -37.64 -14.41 -4.41
C LYS A 537 -38.61 -13.49 -3.66
N SER A 538 -39.92 -13.70 -3.80
CA SER A 538 -40.93 -12.92 -3.09
C SER A 538 -40.97 -13.22 -1.59
N SER A 539 -40.53 -14.42 -1.14
CA SER A 539 -40.54 -14.77 0.29
C SER A 539 -39.75 -13.83 1.20
N VAL A 540 -38.82 -13.01 0.67
CA VAL A 540 -38.09 -12.01 1.45
C VAL A 540 -39.01 -10.95 2.08
N VAL A 541 -40.19 -10.70 1.50
CA VAL A 541 -41.14 -9.71 2.01
C VAL A 541 -41.78 -10.12 3.34
N GLU A 542 -41.74 -11.41 3.68
CA GLU A 542 -42.16 -11.90 4.99
C GLU A 542 -41.22 -11.47 6.12
N GLY A 543 -40.00 -11.06 5.79
CA GLY A 543 -39.06 -10.48 6.74
C GLY A 543 -39.22 -8.97 6.95
N LEU A 544 -39.96 -8.28 6.07
CA LEU A 544 -40.09 -6.81 6.16
C LEU A 544 -40.62 -6.39 7.53
N ARG A 545 -40.16 -5.24 7.99
CA ARG A 545 -40.75 -4.59 9.17
C ARG A 545 -42.15 -4.08 8.87
N ASP A 546 -42.89 -3.74 9.92
CA ASP A 546 -44.16 -3.04 9.74
C ASP A 546 -43.93 -1.69 9.05
N GLY A 547 -44.69 -1.44 7.99
CA GLY A 547 -44.50 -0.27 7.11
C GLY A 547 -43.30 -0.38 6.14
N GLY A 548 -42.54 -1.49 6.20
CA GLY A 548 -41.44 -1.77 5.29
C GLY A 548 -41.91 -1.88 3.83
N LYS A 549 -41.04 -1.52 2.89
CA LYS A 549 -41.39 -1.42 1.46
C LYS A 549 -40.59 -2.37 0.58
N CYS A 550 -41.14 -2.66 -0.59
CA CYS A 550 -40.43 -3.38 -1.63
C CYS A 550 -40.17 -2.45 -2.82
N ILE A 551 -38.94 -2.45 -3.34
CA ILE A 551 -38.59 -1.78 -4.59
C ILE A 551 -38.30 -2.82 -5.65
N VAL A 552 -38.92 -2.66 -6.82
CA VAL A 552 -38.90 -3.65 -7.90
C VAL A 552 -38.68 -2.99 -9.25
N ASN A 553 -37.97 -3.68 -10.13
CA ASN A 553 -37.86 -3.29 -11.54
C ASN A 553 -39.16 -3.62 -12.29
N ALA A 554 -39.83 -2.60 -12.82
CA ALA A 554 -41.05 -2.74 -13.62
C ALA A 554 -40.81 -3.30 -15.03
N ASP A 555 -39.58 -3.17 -15.55
CA ASP A 555 -39.21 -3.61 -16.89
C ASP A 555 -38.86 -5.11 -16.94
N ILE A 556 -39.07 -5.85 -15.84
CA ILE A 556 -38.94 -7.32 -15.83
C ILE A 556 -40.08 -7.93 -16.66
N HIS A 557 -39.75 -8.82 -17.60
CA HIS A 557 -40.71 -9.49 -18.49
C HIS A 557 -41.91 -10.15 -17.75
N HIS A 558 -41.70 -10.61 -16.52
CA HIS A 558 -42.72 -11.25 -15.68
C HIS A 558 -43.12 -10.40 -14.46
N PHE A 559 -43.03 -9.08 -14.57
CA PHE A 559 -43.38 -8.15 -13.50
C PHE A 559 -44.75 -8.43 -12.84
N PRO A 560 -45.86 -8.65 -13.58
CA PRO A 560 -47.17 -8.93 -12.96
C PRO A 560 -47.17 -10.18 -12.07
N LYS A 561 -46.44 -11.23 -12.45
CA LYS A 561 -46.32 -12.45 -11.65
C LYS A 561 -45.57 -12.19 -10.34
N LEU A 562 -44.49 -11.42 -10.39
CA LEU A 562 -43.71 -11.07 -9.19
C LEU A 562 -44.57 -10.28 -8.19
N ILE A 563 -45.34 -9.28 -8.66
CA ILE A 563 -46.24 -8.49 -7.82
C ILE A 563 -47.31 -9.37 -7.17
N ALA A 564 -47.96 -10.23 -7.95
CA ALA A 564 -48.97 -11.15 -7.43
C ALA A 564 -48.43 -12.10 -6.34
N GLN A 565 -47.17 -12.56 -6.48
CA GLN A 565 -46.55 -13.39 -5.44
C GLN A 565 -46.17 -12.60 -4.19
N ILE A 566 -45.72 -11.35 -4.33
CA ILE A 566 -45.47 -10.47 -3.18
C ILE A 566 -46.76 -10.24 -2.40
N ASP A 567 -47.85 -9.88 -3.09
CA ASP A 567 -49.15 -9.64 -2.46
C ASP A 567 -49.70 -10.90 -1.78
N ARG A 568 -49.57 -12.08 -2.41
CA ARG A 568 -49.97 -13.36 -1.80
C ARG A 568 -49.19 -13.68 -0.51
N ARG A 569 -47.89 -13.36 -0.48
CA ARG A 569 -47.01 -13.65 0.66
C ARG A 569 -47.24 -12.69 1.82
N ARG A 570 -47.45 -11.40 1.51
CA ARG A 570 -47.74 -10.36 2.48
C ARG A 570 -48.68 -9.31 1.87
N PRO A 571 -50.00 -9.49 2.03
CA PRO A 571 -50.99 -8.57 1.47
C PRO A 571 -50.77 -7.13 1.93
N GLY A 572 -50.96 -6.18 1.01
CA GLY A 572 -50.84 -4.75 1.32
C GLY A 572 -49.40 -4.25 1.49
N THR A 573 -48.39 -5.04 1.12
CA THR A 573 -46.98 -4.58 1.09
C THR A 573 -46.85 -3.39 0.13
N PRO A 574 -46.37 -2.21 0.59
CA PRO A 574 -46.14 -1.08 -0.30
C PRO A 574 -45.01 -1.38 -1.29
N ILE A 575 -45.30 -1.20 -2.58
CA ILE A 575 -44.37 -1.46 -3.68
C ILE A 575 -44.05 -0.14 -4.38
N LEU A 576 -42.76 0.19 -4.50
CA LEU A 576 -42.28 1.25 -5.36
C LEU A 576 -41.60 0.64 -6.58
N THR A 577 -41.77 1.28 -7.73
CA THR A 577 -41.28 0.73 -9.00
C THR A 577 -40.24 1.64 -9.63
N TYR A 578 -39.25 1.04 -10.28
CA TYR A 578 -38.35 1.75 -11.19
C TYR A 578 -38.36 1.09 -12.57
N GLY A 579 -38.19 1.88 -13.63
CA GLY A 579 -38.34 1.40 -15.00
C GLY A 579 -38.14 2.52 -16.03
N THR A 580 -38.61 2.28 -17.24
CA THR A 580 -38.63 3.27 -18.34
C THR A 580 -40.00 3.93 -18.52
N SER A 581 -41.03 3.44 -17.84
CA SER A 581 -42.38 4.02 -17.90
C SER A 581 -42.51 5.26 -17.01
N GLU A 582 -43.23 6.27 -17.48
CA GLU A 582 -43.54 7.48 -16.69
C GLU A 582 -44.39 7.21 -15.44
N LEU A 583 -45.05 6.05 -15.38
CA LEU A 583 -45.85 5.62 -14.22
C LEU A 583 -44.98 5.13 -13.05
N ASN A 584 -43.67 4.92 -13.27
CA ASN A 584 -42.78 4.44 -12.24
C ASN A 584 -42.34 5.56 -11.29
N ASN A 585 -42.06 5.20 -10.03
CA ASN A 585 -41.51 6.13 -9.05
C ASN A 585 -40.10 6.60 -9.44
N GLY A 586 -39.30 5.70 -10.03
CA GLY A 586 -38.01 6.02 -10.61
C GLY A 586 -38.00 5.73 -12.12
N VAL A 587 -37.79 6.76 -12.93
CA VAL A 587 -37.84 6.66 -14.40
C VAL A 587 -36.46 6.90 -14.98
N LEU A 588 -35.95 5.96 -15.77
CA LEU A 588 -34.76 6.17 -16.61
C LEU A 588 -35.19 6.97 -17.85
N LEU A 589 -34.74 8.22 -17.96
CA LEU A 589 -35.12 9.10 -19.07
C LEU A 589 -34.19 8.89 -20.28
N THR A 590 -32.87 8.98 -20.06
CA THR A 590 -31.87 8.76 -21.12
C THR A 590 -30.59 8.16 -20.55
N GLN A 591 -29.90 7.34 -21.35
CA GLN A 591 -28.56 6.84 -21.06
C GLN A 591 -27.68 6.97 -22.30
N THR A 592 -26.43 7.41 -22.11
CA THR A 592 -25.45 7.54 -23.21
C THR A 592 -24.10 7.01 -22.74
N PHE A 593 -23.56 6.02 -23.44
CA PHE A 593 -22.26 5.45 -23.13
C PHE A 593 -21.13 6.41 -23.49
N VAL A 594 -20.11 6.50 -22.63
CA VAL A 594 -18.91 7.34 -22.80
C VAL A 594 -17.68 6.42 -22.85
N PRO A 595 -17.21 6.04 -24.06
CA PRO A 595 -16.14 5.06 -24.24
C PRO A 595 -14.85 5.42 -23.50
N GLU A 596 -14.47 6.70 -23.52
CA GLU A 596 -13.20 7.20 -22.96
C GLU A 596 -13.18 7.17 -21.42
N ARG A 597 -14.36 7.02 -20.79
CA ARG A 597 -14.52 6.96 -19.33
C ARG A 597 -15.10 5.62 -18.85
N PHE A 598 -15.33 4.68 -19.76
CA PHE A 598 -15.89 3.35 -19.48
C PHE A 598 -17.19 3.38 -18.63
N GLY A 599 -18.12 4.28 -18.94
CA GLY A 599 -19.35 4.47 -18.16
C GLY A 599 -20.46 5.19 -18.91
N TRP A 600 -21.50 5.61 -18.18
CA TRP A 600 -22.73 6.17 -18.76
C TRP A 600 -23.02 7.57 -18.22
N ASN A 601 -23.40 8.50 -19.09
CA ASN A 601 -24.16 9.66 -18.70
C ASN A 601 -25.63 9.25 -18.58
N VAL A 602 -26.23 9.46 -17.41
CA VAL A 602 -27.59 9.03 -17.09
C VAL A 602 -28.43 10.26 -16.75
N ARG A 603 -29.64 10.33 -17.31
CA ARG A 603 -30.71 11.20 -16.84
C ARG A 603 -31.86 10.36 -16.31
N ALA A 604 -32.35 10.70 -15.13
CA ALA A 604 -33.41 9.98 -14.45
C ALA A 604 -34.36 10.95 -13.75
N ARG A 605 -35.57 10.48 -13.45
CA ARG A 605 -36.57 11.20 -12.66
C ARG A 605 -36.99 10.33 -11.49
N ILE A 606 -36.82 10.82 -10.25
CA ILE A 606 -37.16 10.09 -9.03
C ILE A 606 -38.24 10.87 -8.28
N ASN A 607 -39.46 10.35 -8.21
CA ASN A 607 -40.63 10.99 -7.61
C ASN A 607 -40.82 12.47 -8.07
N GLY A 608 -40.63 12.71 -9.37
CA GLY A 608 -40.76 14.04 -9.98
C GLY A 608 -39.48 14.88 -10.01
N GLU A 609 -38.43 14.49 -9.29
CA GLU A 609 -37.15 15.20 -9.27
C GLU A 609 -36.21 14.66 -10.36
N GLU A 610 -35.74 15.53 -11.27
CA GLU A 610 -34.80 15.15 -12.32
C GLU A 610 -33.34 15.20 -11.86
N LEU A 611 -32.58 14.18 -12.26
CA LEU A 611 -31.18 13.96 -11.91
C LEU A 611 -30.37 13.72 -13.19
N SER A 612 -29.15 14.26 -13.22
CA SER A 612 -28.15 13.97 -14.25
C SER A 612 -26.83 13.59 -13.59
N TYR A 613 -26.25 12.46 -13.96
CA TYR A 613 -25.03 11.95 -13.34
C TYR A 613 -24.22 11.04 -14.25
N PHE A 614 -22.94 10.85 -13.91
CA PHE A 614 -22.07 9.89 -14.55
C PHE A 614 -21.97 8.61 -13.71
N LEU A 615 -22.23 7.46 -14.34
CA LEU A 615 -22.16 6.14 -13.74
C LEU A 615 -20.95 5.37 -14.30
N PRO A 616 -19.87 5.19 -13.53
CA PRO A 616 -18.64 4.51 -13.96
C PRO A 616 -18.78 2.97 -13.95
N LEU A 617 -19.89 2.46 -14.46
CA LEU A 617 -20.14 1.02 -14.63
C LEU A 617 -20.25 0.72 -16.12
N PHE A 618 -19.51 -0.28 -16.60
CA PHE A 618 -19.44 -0.56 -18.03
C PHE A 618 -20.69 -1.25 -18.58
N GLN A 619 -21.43 -1.97 -17.73
CA GLN A 619 -22.50 -2.86 -18.16
C GLN A 619 -23.76 -2.10 -18.62
N GLN A 620 -24.38 -2.55 -19.71
CA GLN A 620 -25.57 -1.89 -20.28
C GLN A 620 -26.79 -1.81 -19.35
N HIS A 621 -26.93 -2.74 -18.41
CA HIS A 621 -28.03 -2.76 -17.46
C HIS A 621 -27.82 -1.83 -16.25
N ALA A 622 -26.61 -1.29 -16.08
CA ALA A 622 -26.24 -0.53 -14.88
C ALA A 622 -27.04 0.78 -14.70
N PRO A 623 -27.32 1.58 -15.75
CA PRO A 623 -28.09 2.82 -15.59
C PRO A 623 -29.48 2.58 -14.99
N LEU A 624 -30.25 1.61 -15.49
CA LEU A 624 -31.57 1.30 -14.94
C LEU A 624 -31.49 0.85 -13.46
N GLY A 625 -30.51 0.02 -13.12
CA GLY A 625 -30.27 -0.38 -11.73
C GLY A 625 -29.96 0.82 -10.81
N SER A 626 -29.19 1.79 -11.31
CA SER A 626 -28.85 3.00 -10.55
C SER A 626 -30.06 3.88 -10.23
N VAL A 627 -31.06 3.93 -11.10
CA VAL A 627 -32.34 4.63 -10.86
C VAL A 627 -33.08 4.03 -9.66
N GLY A 628 -33.17 2.69 -9.60
CA GLY A 628 -33.78 2.00 -8.46
C GLY A 628 -33.04 2.24 -7.14
N ILE A 629 -31.70 2.33 -7.18
CA ILE A 629 -30.88 2.61 -6.00
C ILE A 629 -31.06 4.06 -5.52
N LEU A 630 -31.15 5.03 -6.43
CA LEU A 630 -31.44 6.42 -6.06
C LEU A 630 -32.85 6.58 -5.49
N LEU A 631 -33.84 5.86 -6.03
CA LEU A 631 -35.19 5.79 -5.45
C LEU A 631 -35.16 5.23 -4.03
N ALA A 632 -34.40 4.17 -3.79
CA ALA A 632 -34.19 3.60 -2.47
C ALA A 632 -33.52 4.60 -1.51
N ILE A 633 -32.48 5.30 -1.95
CA ILE A 633 -31.80 6.33 -1.13
C ILE A 633 -32.75 7.47 -0.73
N GLN A 634 -33.59 7.94 -1.68
CA GLN A 634 -34.62 8.95 -1.36
C GLN A 634 -35.58 8.44 -0.29
N TYR A 635 -36.01 7.18 -0.44
CA TYR A 635 -36.96 6.58 0.46
C TYR A 635 -36.41 6.42 1.89
N LEU A 636 -35.11 6.14 2.01
CA LEU A 636 -34.41 6.05 3.27
C LEU A 636 -34.16 7.44 3.92
N GLY A 637 -34.55 8.53 3.26
CA GLY A 637 -34.45 9.89 3.78
C GLY A 637 -33.09 10.56 3.56
N HIS A 638 -32.31 10.07 2.58
CA HIS A 638 -30.98 10.60 2.25
C HIS A 638 -30.99 11.47 0.99
N ASP A 639 -29.98 12.33 0.84
CA ASP A 639 -29.88 13.30 -0.25
C ASP A 639 -29.57 12.60 -1.58
N ILE A 640 -30.56 12.58 -2.47
CA ILE A 640 -30.44 11.96 -3.80
C ILE A 640 -29.60 12.75 -4.79
N GLN A 641 -29.55 14.07 -4.69
CA GLN A 641 -28.70 14.91 -5.54
C GLN A 641 -27.24 14.66 -5.21
N ARG A 642 -26.92 14.59 -3.92
CA ARG A 642 -25.59 14.20 -3.44
C ARG A 642 -25.25 12.78 -3.87
N ALA A 643 -26.14 11.82 -3.68
CA ALA A 643 -25.92 10.44 -4.13
C ALA A 643 -25.68 10.33 -5.65
N ALA A 644 -26.48 11.02 -6.46
CA ALA A 644 -26.30 11.06 -7.91
C ALA A 644 -24.93 11.61 -8.30
N ARG A 645 -24.47 12.72 -7.69
CA ARG A 645 -23.11 13.24 -7.89
C ARG A 645 -22.03 12.24 -7.45
N ASP A 646 -22.26 11.56 -6.33
CA ASP A 646 -21.29 10.67 -5.71
C ASP A 646 -21.03 9.38 -6.50
N TYR A 647 -21.91 9.01 -7.43
CA TYR A 647 -21.66 7.92 -8.37
C TYR A 647 -20.38 8.10 -9.18
N ALA A 648 -19.98 9.33 -9.49
CA ALA A 648 -18.79 9.60 -10.28
C ALA A 648 -17.49 9.04 -9.65
N GLY A 649 -17.48 8.83 -8.33
CA GLY A 649 -16.37 8.23 -7.60
C GLY A 649 -16.51 6.72 -7.33
N LEU A 650 -17.53 6.05 -7.88
CA LEU A 650 -17.72 4.61 -7.68
C LEU A 650 -16.63 3.85 -8.43
N ILE A 651 -15.98 2.92 -7.73
CA ILE A 651 -15.01 1.99 -8.32
C ILE A 651 -15.68 0.62 -8.41
N PRO A 652 -15.77 0.00 -9.60
CA PRO A 652 -16.34 -1.33 -9.76
C PRO A 652 -15.61 -2.37 -8.90
N PHE A 653 -16.36 -3.11 -8.08
CA PHE A 653 -15.83 -4.25 -7.33
C PHE A 653 -15.54 -5.43 -8.28
N GLU A 654 -14.72 -6.40 -7.85
CA GLU A 654 -14.30 -7.53 -8.72
C GLU A 654 -15.48 -8.30 -9.33
N THR A 655 -16.54 -8.47 -8.53
CA THR A 655 -17.76 -9.17 -8.96
C THR A 655 -18.65 -8.31 -9.86
N MET A 656 -18.29 -7.07 -10.16
CA MET A 656 -19.03 -6.16 -11.05
C MET A 656 -18.51 -6.19 -12.48
N GLY A 657 -17.34 -6.79 -12.71
CA GLY A 657 -16.59 -6.64 -13.95
C GLY A 657 -15.69 -5.41 -13.86
N ARG A 658 -14.37 -5.61 -13.93
CA ARG A 658 -13.39 -4.52 -13.85
C ARG A 658 -12.81 -4.25 -15.22
N ILE A 659 -12.53 -2.98 -15.49
CA ILE A 659 -11.68 -2.58 -16.60
C ILE A 659 -10.39 -2.10 -15.98
N LEU A 660 -9.35 -2.84 -16.27
CA LEU A 660 -8.00 -2.63 -15.79
C LEU A 660 -7.11 -2.37 -16.99
N GLU A 661 -5.93 -1.85 -16.70
CA GLU A 661 -4.95 -1.51 -17.72
C GLU A 661 -3.60 -1.93 -17.18
N PHE A 662 -2.79 -2.57 -18.02
CA PHE A 662 -1.41 -2.84 -17.69
C PHE A 662 -0.50 -2.50 -18.87
N PRO A 663 0.69 -1.94 -18.60
CA PRO A 663 1.61 -1.56 -19.65
C PRO A 663 2.37 -2.77 -20.17
N LYS A 664 2.50 -2.84 -21.50
CA LYS A 664 3.54 -3.61 -22.19
C LYS A 664 4.49 -2.62 -22.86
N ARG A 665 5.71 -3.05 -23.19
CA ARG A 665 6.59 -2.28 -24.07
C ARG A 665 5.93 -1.99 -25.41
N SER A 666 5.17 -2.96 -25.92
CA SER A 666 4.32 -2.84 -27.12
C SER A 666 3.22 -1.76 -27.03
N GLY A 667 2.97 -1.21 -25.84
CA GLY A 667 1.91 -0.24 -25.57
C GLY A 667 0.94 -0.73 -24.49
N LYS A 668 -0.18 -0.03 -24.34
CA LYS A 668 -1.16 -0.29 -23.28
C LYS A 668 -2.11 -1.44 -23.66
N VAL A 669 -2.33 -2.37 -22.75
CA VAL A 669 -3.37 -3.42 -22.88
C VAL A 669 -4.58 -3.04 -22.06
N LEU A 670 -5.78 -3.12 -22.65
CA LEU A 670 -7.03 -3.04 -21.90
C LEU A 670 -7.39 -4.44 -21.39
N PHE A 671 -7.83 -4.54 -20.14
CA PHE A 671 -8.20 -5.79 -19.53
C PHE A 671 -9.61 -5.73 -18.94
N TYR A 672 -10.55 -6.43 -19.58
CA TYR A 672 -11.89 -6.65 -19.07
C TYR A 672 -11.97 -7.93 -18.24
N ASP A 673 -11.88 -7.77 -16.92
CA ASP A 673 -11.86 -8.85 -15.95
C ASP A 673 -13.28 -9.20 -15.47
N GLN A 674 -13.83 -10.30 -15.98
CA GLN A 674 -15.08 -10.93 -15.57
C GLN A 674 -14.84 -12.32 -14.92
N SER A 675 -13.63 -12.56 -14.41
CA SER A 675 -13.16 -13.87 -13.90
C SER A 675 -13.98 -14.46 -12.74
N ARG A 676 -14.86 -13.67 -12.12
CA ARG A 676 -15.74 -14.09 -11.00
C ARG A 676 -17.17 -14.42 -11.45
N ARG A 677 -17.45 -14.42 -12.76
CA ARG A 677 -18.79 -14.66 -13.33
C ARG A 677 -18.72 -15.67 -14.47
N GLY A 678 -19.60 -16.68 -14.45
CA GLY A 678 -19.60 -17.70 -15.51
C GLY A 678 -20.95 -18.37 -15.78
N ALA A 679 -22.05 -17.84 -15.27
CA ALA A 679 -23.37 -18.30 -15.72
C ALA A 679 -23.63 -17.79 -17.14
N ILE A 680 -24.33 -18.58 -17.97
CA ILE A 680 -24.57 -18.25 -19.39
C ILE A 680 -25.20 -16.86 -19.58
N LYS A 681 -26.13 -16.45 -18.72
CA LYS A 681 -26.72 -15.10 -18.77
C LYS A 681 -25.71 -13.98 -18.48
N GLY A 682 -24.80 -14.22 -17.54
CA GLY A 682 -23.67 -13.33 -17.27
C GLY A 682 -22.70 -13.25 -18.45
N MET A 683 -22.46 -14.36 -19.14
CA MET A 683 -21.67 -14.40 -20.37
C MET A 683 -22.35 -13.59 -21.48
N ARG A 684 -23.65 -13.79 -21.75
CA ARG A 684 -24.40 -12.97 -22.72
C ARG A 684 -24.24 -11.47 -22.46
N SER A 685 -24.38 -11.03 -21.21
CA SER A 685 -24.18 -9.63 -20.84
C SER A 685 -22.75 -9.17 -21.14
N ALA A 686 -21.74 -9.93 -20.71
CA ALA A 686 -20.35 -9.54 -20.91
C ALA A 686 -19.96 -9.46 -22.40
N PHE A 687 -20.40 -10.41 -23.22
CA PHE A 687 -20.20 -10.39 -24.67
C PHE A 687 -20.95 -9.23 -25.36
N ALA A 688 -22.15 -8.88 -24.88
CA ALA A 688 -22.85 -7.69 -25.36
C ALA A 688 -22.11 -6.39 -24.99
N ASP A 689 -21.60 -6.32 -23.75
CA ASP A 689 -20.80 -5.19 -23.27
C ASP A 689 -19.49 -5.04 -24.06
N MET A 690 -18.87 -6.15 -24.51
CA MET A 690 -17.62 -6.11 -25.27
C MET A 690 -17.71 -5.27 -26.55
N LYS A 691 -18.90 -5.12 -27.14
CA LYS A 691 -19.14 -4.28 -28.33
C LYS A 691 -18.88 -2.79 -28.08
N ASN A 692 -18.85 -2.36 -26.81
CA ASN A 692 -18.60 -0.98 -26.42
C ASN A 692 -17.10 -0.62 -26.36
N PHE A 693 -16.19 -1.60 -26.43
CA PHE A 693 -14.75 -1.32 -26.46
C PHE A 693 -14.33 -0.77 -27.82
N ARG A 694 -13.54 0.31 -27.78
CA ARG A 694 -12.74 0.78 -28.91
C ARG A 694 -11.31 0.31 -28.67
N ILE A 695 -10.83 -0.58 -29.53
CA ILE A 695 -9.48 -1.13 -29.48
C ILE A 695 -8.83 -1.03 -30.86
N ASP A 696 -7.51 -0.85 -30.86
CA ASP A 696 -6.70 -0.79 -32.09
C ASP A 696 -6.18 -2.18 -32.47
N GLY A 697 -6.01 -3.06 -31.47
CA GLY A 697 -5.53 -4.43 -31.63
C GLY A 697 -6.65 -5.47 -31.68
N ARG A 698 -6.32 -6.66 -31.19
CA ARG A 698 -7.21 -7.84 -31.21
C ARG A 698 -7.83 -8.11 -29.85
N ILE A 699 -8.86 -8.95 -29.85
CA ILE A 699 -9.41 -9.51 -28.61
C ILE A 699 -8.73 -10.85 -28.32
N VAL A 700 -8.07 -10.92 -27.17
CA VAL A 700 -7.52 -12.13 -26.57
C VAL A 700 -8.43 -12.52 -25.41
N ALA A 701 -8.97 -13.74 -25.42
CA ALA A 701 -9.96 -14.17 -24.43
C ALA A 701 -9.53 -15.45 -23.69
N LEU A 702 -9.77 -15.50 -22.38
CA LEU A 702 -9.83 -16.73 -21.60
C LEU A 702 -11.27 -17.00 -21.19
N VAL A 703 -11.85 -18.08 -21.71
CA VAL A 703 -13.23 -18.47 -21.46
C VAL A 703 -13.26 -19.82 -20.75
N GLY A 704 -13.71 -19.82 -19.50
CA GLY A 704 -13.91 -21.03 -18.71
C GLY A 704 -15.29 -21.65 -18.91
N GLY A 705 -15.38 -22.98 -18.74
CA GLY A 705 -16.64 -23.73 -18.86
C GLY A 705 -17.76 -23.22 -17.94
N ILE A 706 -19.01 -23.37 -18.39
CA ILE A 706 -20.21 -22.89 -17.68
C ILE A 706 -20.60 -23.86 -16.55
N SER A 707 -20.52 -25.16 -16.80
CA SER A 707 -20.91 -26.23 -15.87
C SER A 707 -19.69 -27.05 -15.44
N THR A 708 -19.57 -27.34 -14.14
CA THR A 708 -18.43 -28.10 -13.60
C THR A 708 -18.80 -29.51 -13.13
N LYS A 709 -20.09 -29.87 -13.11
CA LYS A 709 -20.57 -31.06 -12.37
C LYS A 709 -21.17 -32.19 -13.21
N LYS A 710 -21.82 -31.90 -14.35
CA LYS A 710 -22.51 -32.95 -15.13
C LYS A 710 -22.63 -32.59 -16.61
N ASP A 711 -22.39 -33.59 -17.47
CA ASP A 711 -22.80 -33.55 -18.88
C ASP A 711 -24.31 -33.82 -18.94
N SER A 712 -25.05 -32.83 -19.42
CA SER A 712 -26.51 -32.83 -19.49
C SER A 712 -26.95 -32.07 -20.74
N ASP A 713 -28.19 -32.26 -21.18
CA ASP A 713 -28.73 -31.51 -22.33
C ASP A 713 -28.59 -30.00 -22.13
N TRP A 714 -28.90 -29.51 -20.92
CA TRP A 714 -28.68 -28.10 -20.57
C TRP A 714 -27.21 -27.67 -20.66
N THR A 715 -26.26 -28.53 -20.22
CA THR A 715 -24.82 -28.25 -20.34
C THR A 715 -24.42 -28.11 -21.81
N ARG A 716 -24.90 -29.01 -22.66
CA ARG A 716 -24.63 -29.00 -24.11
C ARG A 716 -25.23 -27.76 -24.78
N GLU A 717 -26.47 -27.42 -24.46
CA GLU A 717 -27.15 -26.22 -24.95
C GLU A 717 -26.41 -24.94 -24.52
N ALA A 718 -26.03 -24.83 -23.24
CA ALA A 718 -25.34 -23.65 -22.72
C ALA A 718 -23.94 -23.46 -23.35
N HIS A 719 -23.17 -24.54 -23.56
CA HIS A 719 -21.87 -24.45 -24.23
C HIS A 719 -22.01 -24.22 -25.74
N THR A 720 -23.05 -24.76 -26.38
CA THR A 720 -23.37 -24.47 -27.78
C THR A 720 -23.68 -22.98 -27.96
N GLU A 721 -24.43 -22.38 -27.03
CA GLU A 721 -24.69 -20.95 -27.03
C GLU A 721 -23.41 -20.14 -26.80
N LEU A 722 -22.52 -20.59 -25.90
CA LEU A 722 -21.23 -19.95 -25.70
C LEU A 722 -20.38 -19.94 -26.98
N ALA A 723 -20.39 -21.03 -27.75
CA ALA A 723 -19.74 -21.08 -29.06
C ALA A 723 -20.32 -20.02 -30.01
N GLN A 724 -21.64 -19.85 -30.01
CA GLN A 724 -22.30 -18.82 -30.82
C GLN A 724 -21.89 -17.41 -30.39
N LEU A 725 -21.81 -17.13 -29.08
CA LEU A 725 -21.33 -15.83 -28.57
C LEU A 725 -19.88 -15.54 -28.99
N ILE A 726 -19.01 -16.56 -29.01
CA ILE A 726 -17.62 -16.44 -29.46
C ILE A 726 -17.57 -16.19 -30.97
N ASN A 727 -18.35 -16.94 -31.76
CA ASN A 727 -18.45 -16.76 -33.22
C ASN A 727 -18.96 -15.36 -33.60
N ASP A 728 -19.87 -14.79 -32.81
CA ASP A 728 -20.43 -13.44 -33.04
C ASP A 728 -19.53 -12.31 -32.48
N SER A 729 -18.37 -12.66 -31.93
CA SER A 729 -17.40 -11.72 -31.37
C SER A 729 -16.21 -11.49 -32.32
N ARG A 730 -15.28 -10.62 -31.92
CA ARG A 730 -14.01 -10.38 -32.63
C ARG A 730 -12.81 -11.06 -31.94
N ILE A 731 -13.06 -12.15 -31.21
CA ILE A 731 -12.00 -12.92 -30.54
C ILE A 731 -11.11 -13.56 -31.60
N ALA A 732 -9.83 -13.17 -31.61
CA ALA A 732 -8.83 -13.74 -32.52
C ALA A 732 -7.99 -14.83 -31.85
N ARG A 733 -7.86 -14.75 -30.51
CA ARG A 733 -7.10 -15.68 -29.68
C ARG A 733 -7.97 -16.16 -28.53
N LEU A 734 -8.30 -17.44 -28.51
CA LEU A 734 -9.17 -18.06 -27.51
C LEU A 734 -8.39 -19.08 -26.68
N TYR A 735 -8.32 -18.82 -25.38
CA TYR A 735 -7.88 -19.77 -24.37
C TYR A 735 -9.10 -20.32 -23.64
N THR A 736 -9.09 -21.60 -23.35
CA THR A 736 -10.19 -22.28 -22.64
C THR A 736 -9.69 -23.12 -21.48
N THR A 737 -10.55 -23.31 -20.48
CA THR A 737 -10.29 -24.17 -19.31
C THR A 737 -11.60 -24.71 -18.73
N GLY A 738 -11.53 -25.86 -18.07
CA GLY A 738 -12.65 -26.53 -17.46
C GLY A 738 -13.35 -27.50 -18.41
N ASN A 739 -14.22 -28.32 -17.81
CA ASN A 739 -14.88 -29.42 -18.50
C ASN A 739 -15.81 -28.95 -19.63
N TYR A 740 -16.00 -29.82 -20.62
CA TYR A 740 -16.99 -29.68 -21.71
C TYR A 740 -16.73 -28.53 -22.69
N MET A 741 -15.51 -27.96 -22.70
CA MET A 741 -15.12 -26.95 -23.67
C MET A 741 -15.01 -27.50 -25.11
N ASP A 742 -14.95 -28.82 -25.29
CA ASP A 742 -15.02 -29.46 -26.61
C ASP A 742 -16.31 -29.09 -27.36
N TYR A 743 -17.44 -28.94 -26.64
CA TYR A 743 -18.68 -28.47 -27.26
C TYR A 743 -18.55 -27.07 -27.86
N VAL A 744 -17.66 -26.24 -27.30
CA VAL A 744 -17.36 -24.91 -27.81
C VAL A 744 -16.42 -24.99 -29.00
N THR A 745 -15.27 -25.66 -28.84
CA THR A 745 -14.20 -25.69 -29.85
C THR A 745 -14.63 -26.39 -31.15
N GLU A 746 -15.42 -27.46 -31.07
CA GLU A 746 -15.98 -28.17 -32.24
C GLU A 746 -16.99 -27.34 -33.04
N ARG A 747 -17.53 -26.26 -32.47
CA ARG A 747 -18.60 -25.41 -33.06
C ARG A 747 -18.12 -24.01 -33.44
N LEU A 748 -16.81 -23.76 -33.41
CA LEU A 748 -16.23 -22.52 -33.94
C LEU A 748 -16.30 -22.52 -35.46
N LYS A 749 -16.79 -21.42 -36.04
CA LYS A 749 -16.98 -21.29 -37.50
C LYS A 749 -15.75 -20.72 -38.20
N ASP A 750 -14.96 -19.92 -37.50
CA ASP A 750 -13.78 -19.28 -38.05
C ASP A 750 -12.52 -20.11 -37.72
N PRO A 751 -11.92 -20.80 -38.71
CA PRO A 751 -10.72 -21.61 -38.49
C PRO A 751 -9.47 -20.78 -38.23
N SER A 752 -9.50 -19.45 -38.41
CA SER A 752 -8.37 -18.56 -38.15
C SER A 752 -8.21 -18.19 -36.66
N ILE A 753 -9.26 -18.45 -35.86
CA ILE A 753 -9.18 -18.26 -34.41
C ILE A 753 -8.16 -19.26 -33.86
N PHE A 754 -7.12 -18.74 -33.22
CA PHE A 754 -6.20 -19.60 -32.48
C PHE A 754 -6.89 -20.08 -31.21
N VAL A 755 -6.86 -21.38 -30.96
CA VAL A 755 -7.50 -22.01 -29.80
C VAL A 755 -6.48 -22.80 -29.00
N ARG A 756 -6.44 -22.58 -27.69
CA ARG A 756 -5.63 -23.40 -26.77
C ARG A 756 -6.41 -23.73 -25.50
N HIS A 757 -6.44 -25.01 -25.14
CA HIS A 757 -6.99 -25.47 -23.87
C HIS A 757 -5.87 -25.72 -22.86
N CYS A 758 -6.06 -25.29 -21.61
CA CYS A 758 -5.12 -25.54 -20.52
C CYS A 758 -5.83 -25.39 -19.17
N ASP A 759 -5.72 -26.38 -18.29
CA ASP A 759 -6.29 -26.32 -16.93
C ASP A 759 -5.29 -25.86 -15.86
N ASP A 760 -4.03 -25.65 -16.24
CA ASP A 760 -3.03 -25.05 -15.37
C ASP A 760 -3.18 -23.52 -15.38
N LEU A 761 -3.65 -22.97 -14.26
CA LEU A 761 -3.91 -21.54 -14.09
C LEU A 761 -2.64 -20.68 -14.18
N ASP A 762 -1.49 -21.18 -13.71
CA ASP A 762 -0.23 -20.44 -13.77
C ASP A 762 0.30 -20.41 -15.20
N ALA A 763 0.19 -21.54 -15.92
CA ALA A 763 0.50 -21.60 -17.33
C ALA A 763 -0.42 -20.69 -18.16
N LEU A 764 -1.73 -20.65 -17.87
CA LEU A 764 -2.67 -19.74 -18.50
C LEU A 764 -2.28 -18.27 -18.28
N ALA A 765 -1.95 -17.87 -17.05
CA ALA A 765 -1.56 -16.50 -16.75
C ALA A 765 -0.31 -16.09 -17.54
N GLN A 766 0.71 -16.96 -17.56
CA GLN A 766 1.95 -16.69 -18.29
C GLN A 766 1.73 -16.64 -19.81
N ASN A 767 0.95 -17.59 -20.35
CA ASN A 767 0.65 -17.63 -21.79
C ASN A 767 -0.14 -16.40 -22.23
N LEU A 768 -1.18 -16.01 -21.49
CA LEU A 768 -1.97 -14.81 -21.80
C LEU A 768 -1.13 -13.54 -21.72
N PHE A 769 -0.27 -13.40 -20.70
CA PHE A 769 0.62 -12.24 -20.57
C PHE A 769 1.60 -12.11 -21.73
N ASN A 770 2.10 -13.23 -22.22
CA ASN A 770 3.02 -13.28 -23.36
C ASN A 770 2.29 -13.07 -24.70
N GLU A 771 1.02 -13.47 -24.80
CA GLU A 771 0.22 -13.35 -26.02
C GLU A 771 -0.26 -11.92 -26.28
N VAL A 772 -0.66 -11.18 -25.23
CA VAL A 772 -1.22 -9.82 -25.38
C VAL A 772 -0.16 -8.78 -25.74
N ARG A 773 -0.53 -7.84 -26.60
CA ARG A 773 0.31 -6.71 -27.05
C ARG A 773 -0.42 -5.39 -26.86
N GLY A 774 0.31 -4.28 -26.83
CA GLY A 774 -0.29 -2.94 -26.78
C GLY A 774 -1.36 -2.76 -27.86
N GLY A 775 -2.50 -2.17 -27.48
CA GLY A 775 -3.69 -2.04 -28.31
C GLY A 775 -4.70 -3.19 -28.16
N ASP A 776 -4.33 -4.33 -27.58
CA ASP A 776 -5.22 -5.47 -27.40
C ASP A 776 -6.24 -5.27 -26.26
N LEU A 777 -7.36 -5.99 -26.36
CA LEU A 777 -8.29 -6.24 -25.26
C LEU A 777 -8.09 -7.68 -24.75
N LEU A 778 -7.67 -7.81 -23.49
CA LEU A 778 -7.75 -9.06 -22.75
C LEU A 778 -9.13 -9.19 -22.12
N PHE A 779 -9.81 -10.32 -22.33
CA PHE A 779 -11.11 -10.62 -21.74
C PHE A 779 -11.07 -11.95 -20.99
N ILE A 780 -11.40 -11.96 -19.69
CA ILE A 780 -11.43 -13.21 -18.91
C ILE A 780 -12.82 -13.41 -18.31
N ILE A 781 -13.43 -14.56 -18.56
CA ILE A 781 -14.74 -14.92 -18.02
C ILE A 781 -14.84 -16.42 -17.77
N GLY A 782 -15.57 -16.86 -16.73
CA GLY A 782 -15.74 -18.28 -16.46
C GLY A 782 -16.34 -18.56 -15.10
N ASN A 783 -16.74 -19.82 -14.89
CA ASN A 783 -17.37 -20.22 -13.63
C ASN A 783 -16.44 -19.96 -12.43
N ALA A 784 -16.98 -19.40 -11.35
CA ALA A 784 -16.20 -19.04 -10.15
C ALA A 784 -15.44 -20.24 -9.54
N TYR A 785 -15.92 -21.48 -9.72
CA TYR A 785 -15.24 -22.70 -9.26
C TYR A 785 -13.95 -23.02 -10.04
N LEU A 786 -13.69 -22.36 -11.17
CA LEU A 786 -12.44 -22.48 -11.92
C LEU A 786 -11.34 -21.56 -11.38
N TYR A 787 -11.66 -20.72 -10.38
CA TYR A 787 -10.70 -19.81 -9.73
C TYR A 787 -9.93 -18.89 -10.70
N LEU A 788 -10.54 -18.50 -11.82
CA LEU A 788 -9.90 -17.65 -12.84
C LEU A 788 -9.45 -16.28 -12.30
N GLY A 789 -9.99 -15.85 -11.15
CA GLY A 789 -9.48 -14.68 -10.44
C GLY A 789 -7.99 -14.76 -10.10
N ARG A 790 -7.45 -15.96 -9.89
CA ARG A 790 -6.01 -16.16 -9.67
C ARG A 790 -5.19 -15.85 -10.92
N VAL A 791 -5.72 -16.19 -12.10
CA VAL A 791 -5.11 -15.85 -13.39
C VAL A 791 -5.06 -14.32 -13.54
N SER A 792 -6.18 -13.64 -13.26
CA SER A 792 -6.26 -12.17 -13.30
C SER A 792 -5.29 -11.51 -12.32
N GLU A 793 -5.21 -11.98 -11.08
CA GLU A 793 -4.28 -11.47 -10.06
C GLU A 793 -2.81 -11.71 -10.46
N ARG A 794 -2.50 -12.89 -11.00
CA ARG A 794 -1.15 -13.23 -11.48
C ARG A 794 -0.75 -12.35 -12.67
N LEU A 795 -1.64 -12.15 -13.64
CA LEU A 795 -1.42 -11.27 -14.79
C LEU A 795 -1.05 -9.84 -14.39
N LEU A 796 -1.77 -9.27 -13.42
CA LEU A 796 -1.51 -7.92 -12.93
C LEU A 796 -0.21 -7.80 -12.12
N ALA A 797 0.31 -8.92 -11.60
CA ALA A 797 1.58 -8.97 -10.90
C ALA A 797 2.79 -9.19 -11.82
N LEU A 798 2.57 -9.68 -13.04
CA LEU A 798 3.62 -9.86 -14.03
C LEU A 798 4.10 -8.50 -14.54
N LYS A 799 5.41 -8.40 -14.74
CA LYS A 799 6.05 -7.22 -15.34
C LYS A 799 6.50 -7.57 -16.75
N ASP A 800 6.40 -6.61 -17.65
CA ASP A 800 6.88 -6.82 -19.01
C ASP A 800 8.41 -6.71 -19.04
N GLU A 801 9.05 -7.87 -19.05
CA GLU A 801 10.51 -7.97 -19.11
C GLU A 801 11.06 -8.12 -20.52
N SER A 802 10.18 -8.18 -21.53
CA SER A 802 10.56 -8.26 -22.94
C SER A 802 11.49 -7.11 -23.30
N ARG A 803 12.53 -7.38 -24.08
CA ARG A 803 13.50 -6.41 -24.57
C ARG A 803 13.06 -5.75 -25.88
N PHE A 804 12.15 -6.38 -26.61
CA PHE A 804 11.64 -5.83 -27.86
C PHE A 804 10.88 -4.52 -27.63
N ASP A 805 11.34 -3.45 -28.28
CA ASP A 805 10.69 -2.14 -28.25
C ASP A 805 9.92 -1.95 -29.57
N PRO A 806 8.57 -1.93 -29.56
CA PRO A 806 7.76 -1.75 -30.77
C PRO A 806 8.05 -0.43 -31.50
N ALA A 807 8.57 0.58 -30.81
CA ALA A 807 8.80 1.91 -31.37
C ALA A 807 9.84 1.89 -32.49
N ILE A 808 10.56 0.77 -32.64
CA ILE A 808 11.46 0.52 -33.78
C ILE A 808 10.70 0.50 -35.13
N VAL A 809 9.42 0.13 -35.13
CA VAL A 809 8.57 0.12 -36.34
C VAL A 809 8.30 1.53 -36.84
N ASP A 810 8.22 2.51 -35.94
CA ASP A 810 8.01 3.92 -36.28
C ASP A 810 9.30 4.61 -36.76
N GLN A 811 10.43 3.90 -36.75
CA GLN A 811 11.70 4.41 -37.29
C GLN A 811 11.78 4.11 -38.78
N SER A 812 12.16 5.10 -39.59
CA SER A 812 12.36 4.95 -41.04
C SER A 812 13.63 4.14 -41.37
N LEU A 813 13.66 2.85 -41.01
CA LEU A 813 14.80 1.96 -41.19
C LEU A 813 14.70 1.14 -42.48
N SER A 814 15.86 0.77 -43.03
CA SER A 814 15.89 -0.27 -44.07
C SER A 814 15.46 -1.62 -43.49
N GLN A 815 14.89 -2.49 -44.33
CA GLN A 815 14.49 -3.84 -43.94
C GLN A 815 15.64 -4.62 -43.28
N GLU A 816 16.85 -4.52 -43.84
CA GLU A 816 18.06 -5.14 -43.28
C GLU A 816 18.39 -4.64 -41.87
N THR A 817 18.25 -3.33 -41.62
CA THR A 817 18.53 -2.74 -40.30
C THR A 817 17.47 -3.12 -39.28
N PHE A 818 16.21 -3.22 -39.71
CA PHE A 818 15.11 -3.68 -38.88
C PHE A 818 15.27 -5.15 -38.50
N GLU A 819 15.60 -6.02 -39.45
CA GLU A 819 15.88 -7.44 -39.20
C GLU A 819 17.11 -7.62 -38.30
N PHE A 820 18.14 -6.79 -38.44
CA PHE A 820 19.28 -6.79 -37.53
C PHE A 820 18.84 -6.46 -36.09
N TYR A 821 17.97 -5.46 -35.88
CA TYR A 821 17.43 -5.15 -34.55
C TYR A 821 16.64 -6.34 -33.98
N GLN A 822 15.75 -6.92 -34.79
CA GLN A 822 14.99 -8.09 -34.38
C GLN A 822 15.92 -9.26 -34.01
N GLY A 823 16.99 -9.50 -34.78
CA GLY A 823 17.99 -10.52 -34.51
C GLY A 823 18.76 -10.25 -33.21
N LEU A 824 19.20 -9.01 -33.01
CA LEU A 824 19.88 -8.57 -31.80
C LEU A 824 19.03 -8.79 -30.55
N VAL A 825 17.75 -8.38 -30.58
CA VAL A 825 16.82 -8.55 -29.46
C VAL A 825 16.49 -10.03 -29.23
N THR A 826 16.30 -10.80 -30.31
CA THR A 826 16.04 -12.25 -30.23
C THR A 826 17.20 -12.95 -29.54
N GLN A 827 18.44 -12.67 -29.97
CA GLN A 827 19.64 -13.24 -29.35
C GLN A 827 19.74 -12.83 -27.87
N ALA A 828 19.44 -11.56 -27.55
CA ALA A 828 19.46 -11.07 -26.17
C ALA A 828 18.45 -11.77 -25.24
N GLU A 829 17.28 -12.15 -25.75
CA GLU A 829 16.27 -12.89 -25.00
C GLU A 829 16.64 -14.37 -24.84
N VAL A 830 17.17 -14.99 -25.90
CA VAL A 830 17.68 -16.37 -25.86
C VAL A 830 18.84 -16.48 -24.86
N ASP A 831 19.78 -15.54 -24.86
CA ASP A 831 20.91 -15.50 -23.92
C ASP A 831 20.46 -15.35 -22.46
N ARG A 832 19.22 -14.87 -22.21
CA ARG A 832 18.60 -14.79 -20.87
C ARG A 832 17.79 -16.02 -20.49
N GLY A 833 17.72 -17.03 -21.36
CA GLY A 833 17.03 -18.28 -21.11
C GLY A 833 15.58 -18.33 -21.60
N LEU A 834 15.13 -17.36 -22.42
CA LEU A 834 13.85 -17.48 -23.12
C LEU A 834 13.96 -18.55 -24.22
N SER A 835 12.90 -19.32 -24.46
CA SER A 835 12.96 -20.29 -25.57
C SER A 835 13.05 -19.58 -26.92
N LEU A 836 13.73 -20.19 -27.88
CA LEU A 836 13.90 -19.60 -29.22
C LEU A 836 12.54 -19.31 -29.88
N GLU A 837 11.58 -20.24 -29.78
CA GLU A 837 10.22 -20.06 -30.30
C GLU A 837 9.55 -18.81 -29.71
N GLN A 838 9.68 -18.59 -28.40
CA GLN A 838 9.12 -17.42 -27.72
C GLN A 838 9.84 -16.13 -28.15
N ALA A 839 11.16 -16.15 -28.29
CA ALA A 839 11.94 -15.00 -28.70
C ALA A 839 11.61 -14.57 -30.13
N LEU A 840 11.57 -15.52 -31.08
CA LEU A 840 11.19 -15.28 -32.47
C LEU A 840 9.76 -14.76 -32.57
N TYR A 841 8.84 -15.30 -31.77
CA TYR A 841 7.46 -14.83 -31.73
C TYR A 841 7.33 -13.39 -31.22
N GLN A 842 8.13 -13.01 -30.21
CA GLN A 842 8.13 -11.66 -29.66
C GLN A 842 8.67 -10.64 -30.66
N THR A 843 9.76 -10.95 -31.35
CA THR A 843 10.40 -10.02 -32.29
C THR A 843 9.75 -10.06 -33.67
N GLY A 844 9.03 -11.12 -34.02
CA GLY A 844 8.47 -11.33 -35.36
C GLY A 844 9.52 -11.69 -36.40
N LEU A 845 10.72 -12.12 -35.98
CA LEU A 845 11.80 -12.51 -36.87
C LEU A 845 11.59 -13.94 -37.39
N PRO A 846 11.67 -14.20 -38.70
CA PRO A 846 11.68 -15.56 -39.21
C PRO A 846 12.90 -16.36 -38.71
N GLU A 847 12.71 -17.65 -38.43
CA GLU A 847 13.76 -18.52 -37.90
C GLU A 847 15.02 -18.56 -38.79
N HIS A 848 14.85 -18.57 -40.11
CA HIS A 848 15.98 -18.57 -41.06
C HIS A 848 16.78 -17.26 -41.01
N SER A 849 16.12 -16.11 -40.83
CA SER A 849 16.79 -14.81 -40.68
C SER A 849 17.56 -14.75 -39.36
N PHE A 850 17.02 -15.34 -38.29
CA PHE A 850 17.74 -15.45 -37.02
C PHE A 850 18.96 -16.36 -37.13
N ALA A 851 18.86 -17.50 -37.81
CA ALA A 851 19.99 -18.39 -38.03
C ALA A 851 21.13 -17.69 -38.79
N ALA A 852 20.82 -16.88 -39.80
CA ALA A 852 21.79 -16.06 -40.51
C ALA A 852 22.45 -14.99 -39.61
N PHE A 853 21.64 -14.32 -38.77
CA PHE A 853 22.15 -13.37 -37.79
C PHE A 853 23.12 -14.04 -36.79
N GLN A 854 22.71 -15.18 -36.22
CA GLN A 854 23.48 -15.91 -35.21
C GLN A 854 24.79 -16.50 -35.78
N ALA A 855 24.81 -16.88 -37.07
CA ALA A 855 26.03 -17.31 -37.74
C ALA A 855 27.11 -16.21 -37.81
N LEU A 856 26.69 -14.95 -37.93
CA LEU A 856 27.58 -13.78 -37.93
C LEU A 856 27.90 -13.31 -36.50
N TYR A 857 26.91 -13.37 -35.60
CA TYR A 857 27.01 -12.89 -34.22
C TYR A 857 26.48 -13.96 -33.26
N PRO A 858 27.32 -14.93 -32.86
CA PRO A 858 26.90 -16.04 -31.99
C PRO A 858 26.36 -15.64 -30.61
N THR A 859 26.69 -14.44 -30.12
CA THR A 859 26.27 -13.94 -28.79
C THR A 859 25.81 -12.48 -28.88
N PHE A 860 24.94 -12.07 -27.97
CA PHE A 860 24.48 -10.68 -27.87
C PHE A 860 25.66 -9.70 -27.71
N GLU A 861 26.66 -10.02 -26.89
CA GLU A 861 27.82 -9.15 -26.69
C GLU A 861 28.68 -8.98 -27.95
N GLN A 862 28.78 -10.01 -28.79
CA GLN A 862 29.48 -9.91 -30.07
C GLN A 862 28.73 -9.01 -31.06
N ALA A 863 27.40 -9.11 -31.13
CA ALA A 863 26.59 -8.22 -31.95
C ALA A 863 26.73 -6.75 -31.49
N CYS A 864 26.68 -6.51 -30.18
CA CYS A 864 26.87 -5.18 -29.60
C CYS A 864 28.29 -4.63 -29.86
N GLY A 865 29.31 -5.48 -29.68
CA GLY A 865 30.71 -5.12 -29.95
C GLY A 865 30.94 -4.76 -31.42
N PHE A 866 30.32 -5.49 -32.34
CA PHE A 866 30.33 -5.16 -33.77
C PHE A 866 29.67 -3.81 -34.05
N MET A 867 28.47 -3.56 -33.50
CA MET A 867 27.78 -2.28 -33.69
C MET A 867 28.63 -1.09 -33.22
N LEU A 868 29.27 -1.21 -32.06
CA LEU A 868 30.12 -0.13 -31.53
C LEU A 868 31.40 0.07 -32.35
N PHE A 869 32.00 -1.02 -32.83
CA PHE A 869 33.13 -0.95 -33.76
C PHE A 869 32.75 -0.27 -35.08
N ASP A 870 31.62 -0.67 -35.66
CA ASP A 870 31.10 -0.11 -36.91
C ASP A 870 30.77 1.39 -36.76
N PHE A 871 30.18 1.79 -35.64
CA PHE A 871 29.95 3.19 -35.29
C PHE A 871 31.23 4.03 -35.39
N PHE A 872 32.31 3.61 -34.72
CA PHE A 872 33.58 4.36 -34.75
C PHE A 872 34.22 4.35 -36.14
N ALA A 873 34.16 3.23 -36.87
CA ALA A 873 34.69 3.12 -38.22
C ALA A 873 33.98 4.08 -39.20
N GLN A 874 32.66 4.22 -39.07
CA GLN A 874 31.87 5.17 -39.86
C GLN A 874 32.20 6.62 -39.52
N ILE A 875 32.34 6.95 -38.22
CA ILE A 875 32.77 8.29 -37.77
C ILE A 875 34.18 8.62 -38.26
N ASP A 876 35.13 7.69 -38.13
CA ASP A 876 36.51 7.87 -38.61
C ASP A 876 36.54 8.19 -40.11
N LYS A 877 35.77 7.43 -40.89
CA LYS A 877 35.64 7.65 -42.33
C LYS A 877 35.04 9.01 -42.64
N ALA A 878 34.01 9.44 -41.90
CA ALA A 878 33.38 10.74 -42.11
C ALA A 878 34.32 11.89 -41.76
N LEU A 879 35.00 11.85 -40.61
CA LEU A 879 35.93 12.91 -40.19
C LEU A 879 37.16 13.01 -41.10
N THR A 880 37.67 11.88 -41.58
CA THR A 880 38.83 11.86 -42.49
C THR A 880 38.44 12.35 -43.89
N ASN A 881 37.34 11.84 -44.45
CA ASN A 881 36.99 12.11 -45.85
C ASN A 881 36.22 13.40 -46.05
N GLN A 882 35.33 13.78 -45.12
CA GLN A 882 34.46 14.96 -45.27
C GLN A 882 35.08 16.21 -44.64
N TRP A 883 35.88 16.06 -43.57
CA TRP A 883 36.45 17.17 -42.81
C TRP A 883 37.98 17.29 -42.90
N SER A 884 38.64 16.34 -43.58
CA SER A 884 40.10 16.31 -43.74
C SER A 884 40.87 16.28 -42.41
N LEU A 885 40.27 15.73 -41.35
CA LEU A 885 40.96 15.48 -40.08
C LEU A 885 41.88 14.26 -40.22
N VAL A 886 43.04 14.30 -39.57
CA VAL A 886 43.97 13.15 -39.56
C VAL A 886 43.63 12.28 -38.35
N ASN A 887 43.18 11.06 -38.59
CA ASN A 887 43.02 10.07 -37.53
C ASN A 887 44.40 9.62 -37.01
N VAL A 888 44.66 9.81 -35.72
CA VAL A 888 45.98 9.53 -35.10
C VAL A 888 45.99 8.24 -34.27
N ASN A 889 44.98 7.37 -34.41
CA ASN A 889 44.84 6.17 -33.59
C ASN A 889 46.04 5.21 -33.66
N GLU A 890 46.69 5.06 -34.83
CA GLU A 890 47.88 4.22 -34.94
C GLU A 890 49.09 4.83 -34.22
N ALA A 891 49.28 6.14 -34.31
CA ALA A 891 50.31 6.84 -33.53
C ALA A 891 50.06 6.74 -32.01
N MET A 892 48.79 6.74 -31.61
CA MET A 892 48.39 6.56 -30.20
C MET A 892 48.71 5.15 -29.70
N LYS A 893 48.51 4.11 -30.53
CA LYS A 893 48.87 2.73 -30.20
C LYS A 893 50.38 2.58 -30.05
N THR A 894 51.17 3.07 -31.01
CA THR A 894 52.65 2.97 -30.95
C THR A 894 53.25 3.80 -29.82
N GLY A 895 52.60 4.91 -29.44
CA GLY A 895 52.99 5.78 -28.32
C GLY A 895 52.59 5.30 -26.91
N GLY A 896 52.09 4.07 -26.75
CA GLY A 896 51.75 3.49 -25.44
C GLY A 896 50.35 3.82 -24.92
N PHE A 897 49.47 4.40 -25.74
CA PHE A 897 48.08 4.72 -25.40
C PHE A 897 47.05 3.77 -26.03
N GLU A 898 47.46 2.54 -26.39
CA GLU A 898 46.61 1.52 -27.03
C GLU A 898 45.29 1.27 -26.29
N SER A 899 45.29 1.38 -24.96
CA SER A 899 44.11 1.15 -24.11
C SER A 899 43.00 2.20 -24.25
N TYR A 900 43.29 3.35 -24.86
CA TYR A 900 42.33 4.41 -25.15
C TYR A 900 41.76 4.34 -26.57
N VAL A 901 42.31 3.49 -27.44
CA VAL A 901 41.92 3.43 -28.84
C VAL A 901 41.00 2.24 -29.08
N TYR A 902 39.90 2.44 -29.79
CA TYR A 902 38.97 1.36 -30.11
C TYR A 902 39.60 0.32 -31.05
N SER A 903 39.20 -0.93 -30.89
CA SER A 903 39.48 -2.02 -31.83
C SER A 903 38.35 -3.04 -31.79
N LYS A 904 38.23 -3.88 -32.82
CA LYS A 904 37.19 -4.92 -32.88
C LYS A 904 37.21 -5.83 -31.64
N ASP A 905 38.41 -6.24 -31.23
CA ASP A 905 38.61 -7.08 -30.05
C ASP A 905 38.36 -6.32 -28.74
N TYR A 906 38.69 -5.03 -28.69
CA TYR A 906 38.43 -4.22 -27.51
C TYR A 906 36.93 -3.98 -27.31
N CYS A 907 36.20 -3.57 -28.36
CA CYS A 907 34.74 -3.39 -28.31
C CYS A 907 34.03 -4.66 -27.84
N SER A 908 34.41 -5.82 -28.40
CA SER A 908 33.82 -7.11 -28.04
C SER A 908 34.12 -7.52 -26.58
N ARG A 909 35.38 -7.41 -26.15
CA ARG A 909 35.76 -7.70 -24.74
C ARG A 909 35.13 -6.73 -23.75
N TRP A 910 34.96 -5.47 -24.15
CA TRP A 910 34.36 -4.45 -23.33
C TRP A 910 32.90 -4.78 -22.99
N PHE A 911 32.07 -5.15 -23.98
CA PHE A 911 30.69 -5.59 -23.72
C PHE A 911 30.64 -6.86 -22.85
N ALA A 912 31.50 -7.84 -23.12
CA ALA A 912 31.58 -9.08 -22.32
C ALA A 912 31.97 -8.83 -20.86
N ASN A 913 32.80 -7.83 -20.58
CA ASN A 913 33.16 -7.43 -19.21
C ASN A 913 32.05 -6.62 -18.55
N PHE A 914 31.39 -5.75 -19.32
CA PHE A 914 30.27 -4.94 -18.86
C PHE A 914 29.08 -5.81 -18.40
N THR A 915 28.75 -6.88 -19.13
CA THR A 915 27.64 -7.78 -18.75
C THR A 915 27.95 -8.70 -17.57
N LYS A 916 29.24 -9.03 -17.32
CA LYS A 916 29.66 -9.95 -16.23
C LYS A 916 29.84 -9.29 -14.86
N GLN A 917 30.03 -7.98 -14.77
CA GLN A 917 30.30 -7.28 -13.50
C GLN A 917 29.56 -5.93 -13.41
N SER A 918 28.33 -5.93 -12.91
CA SER A 918 27.50 -4.72 -12.74
C SER A 918 28.05 -3.68 -11.74
N ASN A 919 29.12 -4.00 -11.00
CA ASN A 919 29.70 -3.17 -9.94
C ASN A 919 31.08 -2.56 -10.27
N LEU A 920 31.50 -2.49 -11.54
CA LEU A 920 32.77 -1.89 -11.91
C LEU A 920 32.79 -0.37 -11.64
N LYS A 921 33.40 0.02 -10.51
CA LYS A 921 33.79 1.41 -10.17
C LYS A 921 35.02 1.94 -10.94
N LYS A 922 35.34 1.38 -12.11
CA LYS A 922 36.42 1.90 -12.98
C LYS A 922 35.84 2.30 -14.32
N LYS A 923 35.91 3.59 -14.63
CA LYS A 923 35.55 4.16 -15.95
C LYS A 923 36.53 3.58 -16.98
N GLN A 924 36.08 2.59 -17.75
CA GLN A 924 36.78 2.15 -18.95
C GLN A 924 36.50 3.19 -20.04
N LEU A 925 37.55 3.66 -20.69
CA LEU A 925 37.58 4.84 -21.55
C LEU A 925 38.31 4.48 -22.82
N PHE A 926 37.62 4.47 -23.95
CA PHE A 926 38.24 4.22 -25.25
C PHE A 926 37.42 4.84 -26.38
N GLY A 927 38.08 5.13 -27.49
CA GLY A 927 37.46 5.82 -28.61
C GLY A 927 38.45 6.09 -29.72
N SER A 928 38.28 7.23 -30.38
CA SER A 928 39.07 7.65 -31.54
C SER A 928 39.55 9.09 -31.38
N PHE A 929 40.74 9.39 -31.91
CA PHE A 929 41.45 10.65 -31.75
C PHE A 929 41.84 11.24 -33.11
N TYR A 930 41.70 12.56 -33.23
CA TYR A 930 41.86 13.27 -34.49
C TYR A 930 42.68 14.55 -34.33
N ASP A 931 43.66 14.72 -35.21
CA ASP A 931 44.36 15.98 -35.42
C ASP A 931 43.58 16.82 -36.44
N TYR A 932 43.21 18.02 -36.01
CA TYR A 932 42.47 19.00 -36.80
C TYR A 932 43.32 20.24 -37.13
N GLY A 933 44.65 20.15 -37.00
CA GLY A 933 45.61 21.21 -37.28
C GLY A 933 45.90 22.14 -36.09
N ASN A 934 45.58 21.71 -34.86
CA ASN A 934 45.88 22.45 -33.64
C ASN A 934 47.11 21.88 -32.94
N GLU A 935 48.11 22.72 -32.72
CA GLU A 935 49.41 22.30 -32.18
C GLU A 935 49.38 21.86 -30.72
N ALA A 936 48.30 22.15 -29.98
CA ALA A 936 48.20 21.91 -28.54
C ALA A 936 47.14 20.88 -28.14
N TYR A 937 46.17 20.56 -29.01
CA TYR A 937 45.01 19.73 -28.63
C TYR A 937 44.57 18.80 -29.75
N LEU A 938 44.25 17.55 -29.39
CA LEU A 938 43.51 16.62 -30.25
C LEU A 938 42.02 16.66 -29.92
N LEU A 939 41.19 16.43 -30.94
CA LEU A 939 39.77 16.11 -30.77
C LEU A 939 39.64 14.62 -30.45
N HIS A 940 38.80 14.23 -29.51
CA HIS A 940 38.48 12.82 -29.28
C HIS A 940 36.98 12.58 -29.15
N ILE A 941 36.55 11.42 -29.64
CA ILE A 941 35.21 10.87 -29.46
C ILE A 941 35.38 9.52 -28.76
N GLU A 942 34.78 9.35 -27.59
CA GLU A 942 35.04 8.18 -26.75
C GLU A 942 33.80 7.68 -26.02
N VAL A 943 33.85 6.42 -25.60
CA VAL A 943 32.88 5.83 -24.67
C VAL A 943 33.49 5.84 -23.28
N ALA A 944 32.77 6.43 -22.33
CA ALA A 944 33.06 6.33 -20.91
C ALA A 944 31.88 5.67 -20.21
N THR A 945 32.09 4.48 -19.63
CA THR A 945 30.97 3.67 -19.10
C THR A 945 29.87 3.50 -20.16
N THR A 946 28.64 3.97 -19.94
CA THR A 946 27.54 3.84 -20.92
C THR A 946 27.34 5.07 -21.80
N ASN A 947 28.15 6.11 -21.62
CA ASN A 947 27.94 7.41 -22.26
C ASN A 947 28.97 7.68 -23.35
N LEU A 948 28.53 8.34 -24.42
CA LEU A 948 29.44 8.90 -25.42
C LEU A 948 29.91 10.28 -24.99
N HIS A 949 31.20 10.53 -25.16
CA HIS A 949 31.83 11.81 -24.89
C HIS A 949 32.49 12.36 -26.14
N LEU A 950 32.40 13.68 -26.27
CA LEU A 950 33.12 14.49 -27.24
C LEU A 950 34.05 15.41 -26.45
N GLY A 951 35.32 15.48 -26.78
CA GLY A 951 36.28 16.19 -25.92
C GLY A 951 37.59 16.59 -26.59
N PHE A 952 38.45 17.20 -25.79
CA PHE A 952 39.79 17.61 -26.19
C PHE A 952 40.83 17.24 -25.14
N VAL A 953 41.98 16.78 -25.60
CA VAL A 953 43.13 16.38 -24.77
C VAL A 953 44.40 17.06 -25.25
N SER A 954 45.33 17.35 -24.34
CA SER A 954 46.59 18.01 -24.67
C SER A 954 47.51 17.11 -25.49
N TRP A 955 48.08 17.69 -26.54
CA TRP A 955 48.99 17.05 -27.49
C TRP A 955 50.19 17.97 -27.68
N ARG A 956 51.38 17.52 -27.27
CA ARG A 956 52.59 18.36 -27.26
C ARG A 956 53.78 17.61 -27.84
N GLN A 957 54.74 18.36 -28.37
CA GLN A 957 56.02 17.81 -28.77
C GLN A 957 56.77 17.30 -27.54
N ASN A 958 57.47 16.17 -27.66
CA ASN A 958 58.28 15.67 -26.58
C ASN A 958 59.56 16.48 -26.47
N ASP A 959 59.69 17.29 -25.41
CA ASP A 959 60.82 18.21 -25.21
C ASP A 959 62.17 17.48 -25.01
N GLU A 960 62.15 16.18 -24.71
CA GLU A 960 63.36 15.38 -24.46
C GLU A 960 63.87 14.61 -25.70
N ASN A 961 63.09 14.52 -26.79
CA ASN A 961 63.51 13.82 -28.00
C ASN A 961 62.70 14.28 -29.25
N GLU A 962 63.27 15.19 -30.04
CA GLU A 962 62.60 15.78 -31.22
C GLU A 962 62.23 14.74 -32.30
N GLU A 963 62.96 13.62 -32.40
CA GLU A 963 62.66 12.52 -33.33
C GLU A 963 61.44 11.67 -32.90
N ALA A 964 60.99 11.77 -31.64
CA ALA A 964 59.92 10.93 -31.09
C ALA A 964 58.48 11.39 -31.42
N GLY A 965 58.33 12.53 -32.11
CA GLY A 965 57.03 13.09 -32.46
C GLY A 965 56.26 13.71 -31.27
N ARG A 966 55.00 14.07 -31.49
CA ARG A 966 54.10 14.60 -30.45
C ARG A 966 53.48 13.46 -29.64
N THR A 967 53.19 13.70 -28.36
CA THR A 967 52.57 12.73 -27.45
C THR A 967 51.49 13.37 -26.60
N LEU A 968 50.62 12.53 -26.01
CA LEU A 968 49.57 12.98 -25.12
C LEU A 968 50.13 13.35 -23.75
N VAL A 969 49.67 14.48 -23.22
CA VAL A 969 50.08 14.97 -21.90
C VAL A 969 48.87 15.12 -21.00
N ARG A 970 48.99 14.64 -19.76
CA ARG A 970 47.95 14.82 -18.75
C ARG A 970 47.82 16.30 -18.40
N MET A 971 46.63 16.87 -18.57
CA MET A 971 46.43 18.29 -18.28
C MET A 971 46.32 18.51 -16.76
N THR A 972 46.86 19.63 -16.29
CA THR A 972 46.65 20.15 -14.93
C THR A 972 45.23 20.70 -14.76
N ALA A 973 44.79 20.92 -13.52
CA ALA A 973 43.47 21.48 -13.24
C ALA A 973 43.28 22.90 -13.85
N ALA A 974 44.34 23.70 -13.89
CA ALA A 974 44.34 25.02 -14.50
C ALA A 974 44.21 24.93 -16.03
N GLU A 975 44.99 24.05 -16.68
CA GLU A 975 44.91 23.81 -18.12
C GLU A 975 43.53 23.29 -18.54
N ARG A 976 42.96 22.36 -17.76
CA ARG A 976 41.58 21.88 -17.99
C ARG A 976 40.56 23.00 -17.93
N SER A 977 40.64 23.85 -16.92
CA SER A 977 39.69 24.96 -16.74
C SER A 977 39.78 25.97 -17.88
N SER A 978 41.01 26.31 -18.28
CA SER A 978 41.27 27.21 -19.41
C SER A 978 40.78 26.63 -20.74
N ALA A 979 41.10 25.36 -21.03
CA ALA A 979 40.65 24.67 -22.23
C ALA A 979 39.11 24.55 -22.27
N ALA A 980 38.47 24.20 -21.15
CA ALA A 980 37.02 24.09 -21.06
C ALA A 980 36.34 25.42 -21.41
N GLN A 981 36.85 26.54 -20.90
CA GLN A 981 36.35 27.88 -21.23
C GLN A 981 36.55 28.18 -22.72
N ARG A 982 37.74 27.91 -23.26
CA ARG A 982 38.08 28.16 -24.67
C ARG A 982 37.18 27.40 -25.64
N PHE A 983 37.04 26.08 -25.48
CA PHE A 983 36.28 25.26 -26.41
C PHE A 983 34.76 25.41 -26.21
N THR A 984 34.30 25.75 -25.00
CA THR A 984 32.89 26.11 -24.77
C THR A 984 32.51 27.41 -25.48
N ALA A 985 33.44 28.37 -25.63
CA ALA A 985 33.16 29.59 -26.39
C ALA A 985 32.91 29.30 -27.89
N LEU A 986 33.43 28.19 -28.42
CA LEU A 986 33.21 27.77 -29.80
C LEU A 986 31.82 27.15 -30.01
N THR A 987 31.03 26.81 -28.99
CA THR A 987 29.75 26.12 -29.19
C THR A 987 28.54 27.07 -29.31
N ASP A 988 28.74 28.39 -29.30
CA ASP A 988 27.66 29.40 -29.18
C ASP A 988 26.67 29.10 -28.03
N LEU A 989 27.15 28.50 -26.93
CA LEU A 989 26.37 28.10 -25.75
C LEU A 989 25.38 26.92 -25.93
N THR A 990 25.41 26.18 -27.05
CA THR A 990 24.56 24.98 -27.22
C THR A 990 24.91 23.86 -26.24
N PHE A 991 26.17 23.73 -25.88
CA PHE A 991 26.65 22.80 -24.85
C PHE A 991 27.99 23.23 -24.25
N ARG A 992 28.36 22.68 -23.08
CA ARG A 992 29.56 23.08 -22.32
C ARG A 992 30.51 21.92 -22.11
N PHE A 993 31.79 22.13 -22.40
CA PHE A 993 32.84 21.19 -22.04
C PHE A 993 33.17 21.31 -20.56
N LEU A 994 33.26 20.17 -19.88
CA LEU A 994 33.58 20.13 -18.45
C LEU A 994 34.96 19.50 -18.21
N PRO A 995 35.73 20.02 -17.24
CA PRO A 995 36.99 19.40 -16.84
C PRO A 995 36.74 18.02 -16.23
N ARG A 996 37.55 17.02 -16.60
CA ARG A 996 37.47 15.65 -16.08
C ARG A 996 38.73 15.28 -15.31
N ASP A 997 38.57 14.63 -14.16
CA ASP A 997 39.72 14.18 -13.34
C ASP A 997 40.14 12.73 -13.62
N TRP A 998 39.47 12.08 -14.57
CA TRP A 998 39.72 10.71 -15.04
C TRP A 998 40.39 10.71 -16.42
N GLY A 999 40.86 9.53 -16.87
CA GLY A 999 41.66 9.41 -18.09
C GLY A 999 42.94 10.24 -18.00
N LEU A 1000 43.25 10.96 -19.07
CA LEU A 1000 44.40 11.89 -19.13
C LEU A 1000 44.06 13.30 -18.64
N GLY A 1001 42.98 13.44 -17.86
CA GLY A 1001 42.58 14.74 -17.35
C GLY A 1001 42.19 15.70 -18.48
N TRP A 1002 41.38 15.25 -19.45
CA TRP A 1002 40.89 16.04 -20.57
C TRP A 1002 39.66 16.89 -20.20
N ILE A 1003 39.13 17.59 -21.20
CA ILE A 1003 37.79 18.21 -21.13
C ILE A 1003 36.83 17.42 -22.02
N SER A 1004 35.59 17.22 -21.57
CA SER A 1004 34.58 16.56 -22.40
C SER A 1004 33.16 17.06 -22.14
N TYR A 1005 32.38 17.08 -23.21
CA TYR A 1005 30.92 17.13 -23.18
C TYR A 1005 30.37 15.70 -23.08
N ASP A 1006 29.31 15.52 -22.30
CA ASP A 1006 28.62 14.22 -22.13
C ASP A 1006 27.40 14.22 -23.06
N CYS A 1007 27.45 13.38 -24.10
CA CYS A 1007 26.38 13.27 -25.11
C CYS A 1007 25.23 12.36 -24.62
N GLY A 1008 25.30 11.85 -23.40
CA GLY A 1008 24.29 11.01 -22.76
C GLY A 1008 24.53 9.51 -22.93
N ALA A 1009 23.63 8.72 -22.34
CA ALA A 1009 23.68 7.26 -22.37
C ALA A 1009 23.39 6.74 -23.79
N TRP A 1010 24.41 6.17 -24.42
CA TRP A 1010 24.39 5.72 -25.81
C TRP A 1010 24.52 4.21 -25.95
N ILE A 1011 25.07 3.55 -24.94
CA ILE A 1011 25.45 2.15 -25.01
C ILE A 1011 24.37 1.27 -24.37
N ASP A 1012 23.16 1.31 -24.95
CA ASP A 1012 22.07 0.36 -24.75
C ASP A 1012 21.43 0.07 -26.12
N PRO A 1013 21.96 -0.90 -26.89
CA PRO A 1013 21.57 -1.10 -28.29
C PRO A 1013 20.20 -1.79 -28.45
N ILE A 1014 19.55 -2.17 -27.34
CA ILE A 1014 18.17 -2.66 -27.36
C ILE A 1014 17.18 -1.49 -27.33
N ASN A 1015 17.57 -0.35 -26.77
CA ASN A 1015 16.78 0.86 -26.85
C ASN A 1015 16.74 1.37 -28.30
N THR A 1016 15.54 1.53 -28.84
CA THR A 1016 15.32 1.95 -30.24
C THR A 1016 16.10 3.20 -30.63
N LYS A 1017 16.09 4.24 -29.79
CA LYS A 1017 16.77 5.51 -30.12
C LYS A 1017 18.30 5.34 -30.17
N ASN A 1018 18.85 4.57 -29.24
CA ASN A 1018 20.28 4.31 -29.19
C ASN A 1018 20.72 3.36 -30.30
N PHE A 1019 19.92 2.34 -30.62
CA PHE A 1019 20.14 1.46 -31.76
C PHE A 1019 20.27 2.26 -33.06
N CYS A 1020 19.29 3.13 -33.35
CA CYS A 1020 19.31 3.98 -34.53
C CYS A 1020 20.55 4.88 -34.57
N ARG A 1021 20.93 5.49 -33.45
CA ARG A 1021 22.15 6.34 -33.35
C ARG A 1021 23.43 5.57 -33.65
N LEU A 1022 23.54 4.32 -33.20
CA LEU A 1022 24.72 3.48 -33.44
C LEU A 1022 24.79 2.97 -34.89
N ARG A 1023 23.65 2.67 -35.52
CA ARG A 1023 23.60 2.15 -36.90
C ARG A 1023 23.72 3.22 -37.97
N ASP A 1024 23.17 4.41 -37.72
CA ASP A 1024 23.29 5.56 -38.61
C ASP A 1024 23.90 6.76 -37.84
N PRO A 1025 25.22 6.77 -37.65
CA PRO A 1025 25.90 7.81 -36.89
C PRO A 1025 25.83 9.20 -37.55
N LEU A 1026 25.64 9.29 -38.86
CA LEU A 1026 25.75 10.54 -39.61
C LEU A 1026 24.42 11.28 -39.75
N ASN A 1027 23.29 10.56 -39.68
CA ASN A 1027 21.95 11.15 -39.81
C ASN A 1027 21.20 11.22 -38.46
N ASN A 1028 21.92 11.48 -37.36
CA ASN A 1028 21.31 11.62 -36.04
C ASN A 1028 21.64 12.96 -35.37
N ASP A 1029 20.97 13.24 -34.24
CA ASP A 1029 21.11 14.50 -33.51
C ASP A 1029 22.54 14.78 -33.01
N PHE A 1030 23.32 13.75 -32.66
CA PHE A 1030 24.69 13.98 -32.24
C PHE A 1030 25.54 14.50 -33.39
N TYR A 1031 25.46 13.89 -34.57
CA TYR A 1031 26.25 14.38 -35.70
C TYR A 1031 25.76 15.76 -36.14
N THR A 1032 24.47 15.89 -36.43
CA THR A 1032 23.88 17.09 -37.04
C THR A 1032 23.81 18.29 -36.10
N GLN A 1033 23.55 18.10 -34.81
CA GLN A 1033 23.37 19.21 -33.85
C GLN A 1033 24.61 19.44 -32.98
N THR A 1034 25.52 18.47 -32.84
CA THR A 1034 26.68 18.58 -31.94
C THR A 1034 28.00 18.56 -32.70
N LEU A 1035 28.30 17.48 -33.42
CA LEU A 1035 29.62 17.25 -33.99
C LEU A 1035 29.89 18.12 -35.23
N GLU A 1036 28.99 18.12 -36.21
CA GLU A 1036 29.14 18.92 -37.43
C GLU A 1036 29.25 20.44 -37.15
N PRO A 1037 28.38 21.06 -36.33
CA PRO A 1037 28.51 22.49 -36.01
C PRO A 1037 29.85 22.82 -35.32
N LEU A 1038 30.34 21.94 -34.44
CA LEU A 1038 31.64 22.11 -33.80
C LEU A 1038 32.78 22.04 -34.83
N LEU A 1039 32.75 21.05 -35.73
CA LEU A 1039 33.78 20.86 -36.76
C LEU A 1039 33.86 22.07 -37.71
N LYS A 1040 32.72 22.63 -38.14
CA LYS A 1040 32.69 23.85 -38.97
C LYS A 1040 33.51 24.98 -38.35
N LYS A 1041 33.41 25.16 -37.03
CA LYS A 1041 34.13 26.21 -36.30
C LYS A 1041 35.58 25.86 -36.03
N LEU A 1042 35.88 24.60 -35.70
CA LEU A 1042 37.25 24.15 -35.49
C LEU A 1042 38.09 24.36 -36.76
N VAL A 1043 37.60 23.88 -37.90
CA VAL A 1043 38.27 24.00 -39.20
C VAL A 1043 38.41 25.48 -39.60
N ALA A 1044 37.36 26.29 -39.43
CA ALA A 1044 37.42 27.74 -39.71
C ALA A 1044 38.42 28.49 -38.82
N THR A 1045 38.56 28.09 -37.55
CA THR A 1045 39.50 28.72 -36.59
C THR A 1045 40.95 28.41 -36.96
N VAL A 1046 41.23 27.20 -37.44
CA VAL A 1046 42.56 26.79 -37.88
C VAL A 1046 42.92 27.42 -39.23
N ALA A 1047 41.97 27.50 -40.17
CA ALA A 1047 42.16 28.12 -41.48
C ALA A 1047 42.41 29.65 -41.42
N ASN A 1048 41.93 30.34 -40.37
CA ASN A 1048 42.09 31.78 -40.19
C ASN A 1048 43.32 32.19 -39.35
N LYS A 1049 44.24 31.27 -39.02
CA LYS A 1049 45.53 31.64 -38.43
C LYS A 1049 46.40 32.32 -39.51
N PRO A 1050 46.95 33.53 -39.28
CA PRO A 1050 47.99 34.08 -40.15
C PRO A 1050 49.16 33.10 -40.16
N SER A 1051 49.71 32.80 -41.34
CA SER A 1051 50.98 32.07 -41.44
C SER A 1051 52.06 32.89 -40.74
N SER A 1052 52.53 32.40 -39.59
CA SER A 1052 53.73 32.90 -38.91
C SER A 1052 54.89 31.95 -39.16
#